data_AF-A0A8H5V9T8-F1
#
_entry.id   AF-A0A8H5V9T8-F1
#
_cell.length_a   1.000
_cell.length_b   1.000
_cell.length_c   1.000
_cell.angle_alpha   90.00
_cell.angle_beta   90.00
_cell.angle_gamma   90.00
#
_symmetry.space_group_name_H-M   'P 1'
#
loop_
_entity.id
_entity.type
_entity.pdbx_description
1 polymer ?
#
loop_
_entity_poly.entity_id
_entity_poly.type
_entity_poly.pdbx_seq_one_letter_code
_entity_poly.pdbx_strand_id
1 'polypeptide(L)'
;MPNKIRDDLLTVDKNSYPYIFEKNVTVPIKSLNALVRANVYRPKNVDRAPVIVTYGPYGKDVPYEIFSPHSYHDMNPEQRSTQVAFETPDPQYWTNEGYVVVRADEIGTGQSPGVLDTMSKSTSEAFYGVIEWSAEQRWSTGKVGLLGISYFAGSQWRVAARRPKGLACIIPYEGMADYYRDRCRPGGILALEFLKNWFNRNVKSNQYGLPGKADRGWGPDTIEGDLSEEELAKNRRDQAEENAVNRYRDNEYYASREYNGEDIEVPLLSVGNWGSICCHLRGNVEGFVKASSQYKFLRMIVGRHDLPFYSNEEVQVQKSFLSAFLKGDDYEGWTTGQIPPVNLILRDSSIGYDNLKAGQLYPRRFEHEWPIARTEFTKYYLTADQMLTTEPPLQTPSARLSYQALGTVEKPEFILFKSGRFDKVTEITGHIVAHVNVSATAQLGGPIPKDIDLFFTLRHYKTDGEEAYYTGLMGDPAPLCKGWQRVSLRKVNMEHPLHREDRPHRDYLSTDVLPVLPGEVYAVDAELWPTNVIVRPGEWLALEIGSGDTQGCGFFTHSSDERVPEVMGGDNHIHFNTRYTNWIIRARFSRGDGKRHAVPRKPARDVQRPETQGRLSISISYLAKALTSMSSSEQLIKSIVPLHVGQFMFVRIETNCGIIGFGECGIWGHIAASATVVERFAEYLVGKPAAHIEHHWNVMHRFSYFQGLAINAAISGIDIALWDIKGKTLGVPIYELLGGPCRTRARVYGHIYEKTIDKVLEECKRKMDLGYTAFGHINPFLDEGNDQVYFKTHIKKVEDAISNVRRMREVVGDKVDLLIELHRRLTPAEAVTFCNAIEDARPMFVEDPIRPENADAMARVADRLSVPIATGERFCTIYEFQALFARNAVEYARIDVAVCGGITGAKKVAAMAEAHHIQVVPHNPLSPIGLAACLQIAAAIPNFAVQEYATGFEAGVFTSTAEHLGADIVDYVPKVVEGFVDIPNGPGLGVNLLDNAQTLRPALQQPISMRPHKDGFVVDQ
;
A
#
# COMPACT_ATOMS: atom_id res chain seq x y z
N MET A 1 7.35 -48.58 12.37
CA MET A 1 6.25 -48.95 11.46
C MET A 1 5.99 -50.44 11.59
N PRO A 2 4.74 -50.88 11.71
CA PRO A 2 4.40 -52.31 11.93
C PRO A 2 4.66 -53.18 10.69
N ASN A 3 4.40 -52.61 9.50
CA ASN A 3 4.56 -53.34 8.24
C ASN A 3 6.03 -53.37 7.80
N LYS A 4 6.45 -54.51 7.25
CA LYS A 4 7.80 -54.68 6.68
C LYS A 4 7.88 -53.93 5.35
N ILE A 5 8.70 -52.88 5.33
CA ILE A 5 8.96 -52.08 4.13
C ILE A 5 9.61 -52.91 3.03
N ARG A 6 9.14 -52.73 1.79
CA ARG A 6 9.64 -53.40 0.60
C ARG A 6 10.44 -52.44 -0.29
N ASP A 7 11.63 -52.83 -0.70
CA ASP A 7 12.51 -51.98 -1.52
C ASP A 7 12.30 -52.19 -3.03
N ASP A 8 11.61 -53.25 -3.44
CA ASP A 8 11.49 -53.75 -4.82
C ASP A 8 10.12 -53.48 -5.47
N LEU A 9 9.51 -52.31 -5.23
CA LEU A 9 8.14 -52.00 -5.68
C LEU A 9 8.05 -51.31 -7.06
N LEU A 10 9.18 -50.90 -7.64
CA LEU A 10 9.21 -50.15 -8.89
C LEU A 10 8.70 -51.00 -10.06
N THR A 11 7.67 -50.52 -10.74
CA THR A 11 7.24 -51.06 -12.04
C THR A 11 7.41 -50.00 -13.13
N VAL A 12 7.93 -50.39 -14.29
CA VAL A 12 8.17 -49.49 -15.42
C VAL A 12 7.34 -49.92 -16.62
N ASP A 13 6.41 -49.07 -17.05
CA ASP A 13 5.64 -49.24 -18.29
C ASP A 13 6.15 -48.28 -19.37
N LYS A 14 6.67 -48.83 -20.46
CA LYS A 14 7.18 -48.06 -21.60
C LYS A 14 6.23 -48.06 -22.80
N ASN A 15 5.13 -48.81 -22.74
CA ASN A 15 4.37 -49.21 -23.93
C ASN A 15 2.93 -48.72 -23.90
N SER A 16 2.26 -48.71 -22.73
CA SER A 16 0.83 -48.44 -22.65
C SER A 16 0.46 -46.96 -22.77
N TYR A 17 1.43 -46.06 -22.59
CA TYR A 17 1.23 -44.61 -22.53
C TYR A 17 2.16 -43.86 -23.51
N PRO A 18 1.83 -42.61 -23.91
CA PRO A 18 2.73 -41.78 -24.73
C PRO A 18 4.02 -41.37 -24.01
N TYR A 19 4.08 -41.55 -22.69
CA TYR A 19 5.26 -41.38 -21.82
C TYR A 19 5.74 -42.71 -21.24
N ILE A 20 6.90 -42.71 -20.59
CA ILE A 20 7.35 -43.79 -19.72
C ILE A 20 6.76 -43.56 -18.34
N PHE A 21 6.05 -44.56 -17.82
CA PHE A 21 5.43 -44.51 -16.50
C PHE A 21 6.18 -45.41 -15.52
N GLU A 22 6.79 -44.80 -14.51
CA GLU A 22 7.46 -45.47 -13.41
C GLU A 22 6.58 -45.34 -12.15
N LYS A 23 6.04 -46.46 -11.68
CA LYS A 23 5.11 -46.48 -10.55
C LYS A 23 5.82 -46.97 -9.29
N ASN A 24 5.48 -46.37 -8.15
CA ASN A 24 6.00 -46.71 -6.81
C ASN A 24 7.52 -46.57 -6.68
N VAL A 25 8.10 -45.57 -7.32
CA VAL A 25 9.50 -45.19 -7.11
C VAL A 25 9.71 -44.85 -5.63
N THR A 26 10.77 -45.41 -5.04
CA THR A 26 11.17 -45.16 -3.66
C THR A 26 12.07 -43.94 -3.59
N VAL A 27 11.64 -42.91 -2.87
CA VAL A 27 12.41 -41.71 -2.60
C VAL A 27 12.90 -41.76 -1.14
N PRO A 28 14.21 -41.97 -0.89
CA PRO A 28 14.73 -41.98 0.47
C PRO A 28 14.82 -40.56 1.04
N ILE A 29 14.21 -40.34 2.20
CA ILE A 29 14.24 -39.07 2.94
C ILE A 29 15.22 -39.21 4.10
N LYS A 30 16.50 -38.91 3.82
CA LYS A 30 17.61 -39.14 4.77
C LYS A 30 17.42 -38.39 6.09
N SER A 31 16.95 -37.15 6.04
CA SER A 31 16.77 -36.28 7.22
C SER A 31 15.72 -36.80 8.21
N LEU A 32 14.75 -37.57 7.74
CA LEU A 32 13.70 -38.18 8.57
C LEU A 32 13.93 -39.67 8.85
N ASN A 33 14.99 -40.27 8.27
CA ASN A 33 15.13 -41.72 8.21
C ASN A 33 13.85 -42.41 7.72
N ALA A 34 13.23 -41.84 6.68
CA ALA A 34 11.94 -42.25 6.13
C ALA A 34 12.03 -42.43 4.61
N LEU A 35 10.92 -42.82 3.99
CA LEU A 35 10.79 -42.88 2.54
C LEU A 35 9.44 -42.34 2.09
N VAL A 36 9.40 -41.90 0.84
CA VAL A 36 8.20 -41.47 0.12
C VAL A 36 8.05 -42.31 -1.13
N ARG A 37 6.81 -42.68 -1.49
CA ARG A 37 6.49 -43.33 -2.76
C ARG A 37 6.02 -42.30 -3.78
N ALA A 38 6.58 -42.40 -4.98
CA ALA A 38 6.26 -41.51 -6.07
C ALA A 38 5.93 -42.27 -7.36
N ASN A 39 5.18 -41.60 -8.22
CA ASN A 39 4.99 -41.95 -9.61
C ASN A 39 5.77 -40.95 -10.46
N VAL A 40 6.50 -41.42 -11.48
CA VAL A 40 7.27 -40.59 -12.40
C VAL A 40 6.81 -40.83 -13.83
N TYR A 41 6.48 -39.74 -14.53
CA TYR A 41 6.01 -39.73 -15.90
C TYR A 41 7.04 -39.01 -16.76
N ARG A 42 7.70 -39.74 -17.68
CA ARG A 42 8.82 -39.19 -18.46
C ARG A 42 8.54 -39.16 -19.96
N PRO A 43 8.91 -38.09 -20.67
CA PRO A 43 8.85 -38.07 -22.13
C PRO A 43 9.75 -39.17 -22.73
N LYS A 44 9.31 -39.75 -23.86
CA LYS A 44 10.06 -40.80 -24.57
C LYS A 44 11.15 -40.26 -25.51
N ASN A 45 11.04 -38.99 -25.91
CA ASN A 45 11.80 -38.37 -26.98
C ASN A 45 12.98 -37.51 -26.49
N VAL A 46 13.20 -37.40 -25.18
CA VAL A 46 14.32 -36.64 -24.60
C VAL A 46 14.99 -37.43 -23.48
N ASP A 47 16.33 -37.35 -23.42
CA ASP A 47 17.11 -38.06 -22.41
C ASP A 47 17.02 -37.39 -21.02
N ARG A 48 17.01 -36.05 -21.02
CA ARG A 48 16.91 -35.21 -19.81
C ARG A 48 15.87 -34.12 -20.01
N ALA A 49 15.02 -33.91 -19.01
CA ALA A 49 13.98 -32.89 -19.03
C ALA A 49 13.85 -32.18 -17.67
N PRO A 50 13.39 -30.92 -17.64
CA PRO A 50 12.99 -30.26 -16.41
C PRO A 50 11.84 -30.98 -15.73
N VAL A 51 11.73 -30.84 -14.41
CA VAL A 51 10.82 -31.64 -13.58
C VAL A 51 9.73 -30.77 -12.97
N ILE A 52 8.48 -31.22 -13.03
CA ILE A 52 7.36 -30.67 -12.29
C ILE A 52 7.04 -31.64 -11.16
N VAL A 53 7.03 -31.17 -9.92
CA VAL A 53 6.81 -32.01 -8.73
C VAL A 53 5.51 -31.61 -8.02
N THR A 54 4.74 -32.63 -7.63
CA THR A 54 3.62 -32.52 -6.68
C THR A 54 3.82 -33.48 -5.50
N TYR A 55 3.46 -33.03 -4.30
CA TYR A 55 3.55 -33.80 -3.06
C TYR A 55 2.36 -33.46 -2.17
N GLY A 56 1.57 -34.48 -1.78
CA GLY A 56 0.38 -34.22 -0.98
C GLY A 56 -0.42 -35.48 -0.60
N PRO A 57 -1.49 -35.31 0.19
CA PRO A 57 -2.18 -36.41 0.88
C PRO A 57 -3.32 -37.04 0.08
N TYR A 58 -3.66 -36.51 -1.11
CA TYR A 58 -4.83 -36.94 -1.88
C TYR A 58 -4.61 -38.23 -2.69
N GLY A 59 -3.45 -38.85 -2.55
CA GLY A 59 -3.13 -40.14 -3.15
C GLY A 59 -2.73 -40.03 -4.62
N LYS A 60 -1.47 -40.35 -4.90
CA LYS A 60 -0.88 -40.33 -6.25
C LYS A 60 -1.49 -41.33 -7.22
N ASP A 61 -2.37 -42.21 -6.77
CA ASP A 61 -3.03 -43.25 -7.59
C ASP A 61 -4.56 -43.10 -7.60
N VAL A 62 -5.11 -42.04 -7.00
CA VAL A 62 -6.55 -41.79 -7.01
C VAL A 62 -6.93 -41.09 -8.32
N PRO A 63 -7.82 -41.67 -9.15
CA PRO A 63 -8.28 -41.03 -10.37
C PRO A 63 -9.11 -39.79 -10.06
N TYR A 64 -8.91 -38.69 -10.81
CA TYR A 64 -9.74 -37.49 -10.67
C TYR A 64 -11.23 -37.84 -10.80
N GLU A 65 -11.61 -38.61 -11.82
CA GLU A 65 -13.01 -38.97 -12.09
C GLU A 65 -13.75 -39.59 -10.90
N ILE A 66 -13.03 -40.24 -9.99
CA ILE A 66 -13.57 -40.81 -8.76
C ILE A 66 -13.57 -39.78 -7.63
N PHE A 67 -12.51 -38.98 -7.52
CA PHE A 67 -12.35 -37.98 -6.47
C PHE A 67 -13.40 -36.85 -6.55
N SER A 68 -13.58 -36.29 -7.75
CA SER A 68 -14.56 -35.24 -8.04
C SER A 68 -15.19 -35.48 -9.43
N PRO A 69 -16.18 -36.39 -9.53
CA PRO A 69 -16.80 -36.76 -10.80
C PRO A 69 -17.45 -35.57 -11.53
N HIS A 70 -18.05 -34.66 -10.76
CA HIS A 70 -18.74 -33.49 -11.31
C HIS A 70 -17.78 -32.54 -12.03
N SER A 71 -16.68 -32.15 -11.37
CA SER A 71 -15.68 -31.28 -12.01
C SER A 71 -14.93 -31.98 -13.15
N TYR A 72 -14.66 -33.28 -13.02
CA TYR A 72 -13.96 -34.04 -14.07
C TYR A 72 -14.68 -34.02 -15.42
N HIS A 73 -16.02 -34.05 -15.40
CA HIS A 73 -16.83 -33.95 -16.62
C HIS A 73 -16.59 -32.63 -17.37
N ASP A 74 -16.47 -31.54 -16.63
CA ASP A 74 -16.36 -30.17 -17.16
C ASP A 74 -14.90 -29.75 -17.42
N MET A 75 -13.94 -30.60 -17.05
CA MET A 75 -12.53 -30.36 -17.30
C MET A 75 -12.21 -30.33 -18.79
N ASN A 76 -11.23 -29.50 -19.14
CA ASN A 76 -10.69 -29.43 -20.50
C ASN A 76 -10.30 -30.83 -21.02
N PRO A 77 -10.84 -31.29 -22.15
CA PRO A 77 -10.53 -32.61 -22.70
C PRO A 77 -9.03 -32.85 -22.96
N GLU A 78 -8.26 -31.80 -23.26
CA GLU A 78 -6.80 -31.90 -23.46
C GLU A 78 -6.02 -32.16 -22.17
N GLN A 79 -6.63 -31.89 -21.01
CA GLN A 79 -6.07 -32.09 -19.67
C GLN A 79 -6.73 -33.27 -18.93
N ARG A 80 -7.42 -34.15 -19.68
CA ARG A 80 -8.22 -35.25 -19.14
C ARG A 80 -7.68 -36.62 -19.54
N SER A 81 -6.38 -36.83 -19.31
CA SER A 81 -5.77 -38.15 -19.50
C SER A 81 -6.18 -39.14 -18.40
N THR A 82 -5.98 -40.43 -18.65
CA THR A 82 -6.37 -41.51 -17.73
C THR A 82 -5.63 -41.49 -16.39
N GLN A 83 -4.48 -40.79 -16.31
CA GLN A 83 -3.64 -40.74 -15.12
C GLN A 83 -3.70 -39.39 -14.39
N VAL A 84 -4.55 -38.46 -14.84
CA VAL A 84 -4.78 -37.19 -14.14
C VAL A 84 -5.35 -37.44 -12.74
N ALA A 85 -4.80 -36.76 -11.75
CA ALA A 85 -5.31 -36.77 -10.38
C ALA A 85 -5.77 -35.36 -10.00
N PHE A 86 -6.72 -35.31 -9.07
CA PHE A 86 -7.31 -34.08 -8.59
C PHE A 86 -6.24 -33.07 -8.16
N GLU A 87 -6.37 -31.82 -8.63
CA GLU A 87 -5.48 -30.68 -8.34
C GLU A 87 -4.01 -30.81 -8.80
N THR A 88 -3.70 -31.81 -9.62
CA THR A 88 -2.34 -32.04 -10.13
C THR A 88 -2.24 -31.80 -11.65
N PRO A 89 -1.04 -31.48 -12.16
CA PRO A 89 -0.79 -31.37 -13.60
C PRO A 89 -1.09 -32.69 -14.35
N ASP A 90 -1.70 -32.61 -15.54
CA ASP A 90 -1.92 -33.81 -16.37
C ASP A 90 -0.58 -34.36 -16.91
N PRO A 91 -0.17 -35.60 -16.55
CA PRO A 91 1.11 -36.16 -16.97
C PRO A 91 1.24 -36.29 -18.49
N GLN A 92 0.17 -36.58 -19.22
CA GLN A 92 0.20 -36.69 -20.68
C GLN A 92 0.49 -35.36 -21.33
N TYR A 93 -0.18 -34.30 -20.89
CA TYR A 93 0.03 -32.96 -21.45
C TYR A 93 1.46 -32.49 -21.21
N TRP A 94 1.93 -32.53 -19.95
CA TRP A 94 3.22 -31.98 -19.58
C TRP A 94 4.40 -32.80 -20.10
N THR A 95 4.25 -34.12 -20.26
CA THR A 95 5.29 -34.94 -20.93
C THR A 95 5.36 -34.68 -22.44
N ASN A 96 4.23 -34.42 -23.11
CA ASN A 96 4.24 -33.96 -24.51
C ASN A 96 4.92 -32.59 -24.66
N GLU A 97 4.81 -31.75 -23.64
CA GLU A 97 5.52 -30.47 -23.55
C GLU A 97 6.99 -30.63 -23.12
N GLY A 98 7.51 -31.85 -22.98
CA GLY A 98 8.92 -32.11 -22.67
C GLY A 98 9.30 -31.89 -21.21
N TYR A 99 8.37 -32.03 -20.27
CA TYR A 99 8.62 -32.05 -18.82
C TYR A 99 8.52 -33.47 -18.26
N VAL A 100 9.29 -33.77 -17.23
CA VAL A 100 9.00 -34.92 -16.36
C VAL A 100 8.00 -34.48 -15.30
N VAL A 101 7.01 -35.31 -15.00
CA VAL A 101 6.09 -35.09 -13.89
C VAL A 101 6.39 -36.10 -12.79
N VAL A 102 6.60 -35.64 -11.57
CA VAL A 102 6.73 -36.47 -10.36
C VAL A 102 5.53 -36.19 -9.47
N ARG A 103 4.80 -37.24 -9.11
CA ARG A 103 3.67 -37.18 -8.19
C ARG A 103 3.93 -38.07 -7.00
N ALA A 104 4.10 -37.48 -5.83
CA ALA A 104 4.50 -38.16 -4.62
C ALA A 104 3.38 -38.15 -3.56
N ASP A 105 3.21 -39.29 -2.89
CA ASP A 105 2.34 -39.40 -1.72
C ASP A 105 3.01 -38.74 -0.52
N GLU A 106 2.26 -37.93 0.21
CA GLU A 106 2.72 -37.39 1.49
C GLU A 106 3.02 -38.52 2.49
N ILE A 107 4.07 -38.34 3.29
CA ILE A 107 4.40 -39.26 4.39
C ILE A 107 3.17 -39.57 5.26
N GLY A 108 2.86 -40.85 5.45
CA GLY A 108 1.65 -41.31 6.16
C GLY A 108 0.40 -41.46 5.29
N THR A 109 0.46 -41.21 3.98
CA THR A 109 -0.66 -41.37 3.03
C THR A 109 -0.32 -42.27 1.85
N GLY A 110 -1.34 -42.77 1.17
CA GLY A 110 -1.24 -43.56 -0.05
C GLY A 110 -0.37 -44.79 0.16
N GLN A 111 0.79 -44.81 -0.49
CA GLN A 111 1.81 -45.85 -0.38
C GLN A 111 3.04 -45.39 0.43
N SER A 112 3.07 -44.15 0.92
CA SER A 112 4.16 -43.60 1.75
C SER A 112 3.95 -43.92 3.24
N PRO A 113 4.77 -44.79 3.85
CA PRO A 113 4.67 -45.11 5.28
C PRO A 113 5.00 -43.90 6.15
N GLY A 114 4.33 -43.76 7.30
CA GLY A 114 4.69 -42.77 8.33
C GLY A 114 3.50 -42.32 9.16
N VAL A 115 3.67 -41.20 9.85
CA VAL A 115 2.59 -40.55 10.62
C VAL A 115 1.89 -39.55 9.71
N LEU A 116 0.56 -39.67 9.61
CA LEU A 116 -0.30 -38.73 8.92
C LEU A 116 -0.45 -37.45 9.76
N ASP A 117 0.42 -36.47 9.49
CA ASP A 117 0.43 -35.17 10.15
C ASP A 117 0.59 -34.05 9.13
N THR A 118 -0.52 -33.76 8.44
CA THR A 118 -0.57 -32.80 7.32
C THR A 118 -0.09 -31.39 7.70
N MET A 119 0.56 -30.73 6.73
CA MET A 119 1.16 -29.37 6.85
C MET A 119 2.21 -29.21 7.97
N SER A 120 2.66 -30.30 8.58
CA SER A 120 3.67 -30.30 9.64
C SER A 120 5.09 -30.07 9.14
N LYS A 121 6.02 -29.93 10.09
CA LYS A 121 7.45 -29.89 9.81
C LYS A 121 7.94 -31.14 9.06
N SER A 122 7.45 -32.34 9.42
CA SER A 122 7.89 -33.57 8.76
C SER A 122 7.40 -33.66 7.32
N THR A 123 6.22 -33.14 7.00
CA THR A 123 5.74 -33.14 5.61
C THR A 123 6.54 -32.16 4.75
N SER A 124 6.88 -30.98 5.29
CA SER A 124 7.78 -30.03 4.63
C SER A 124 9.20 -30.59 4.44
N GLU A 125 9.70 -31.37 5.39
CA GLU A 125 11.00 -32.06 5.32
C GLU A 125 11.03 -33.16 4.27
N ALA A 126 9.99 -33.98 4.20
CA ALA A 126 9.85 -34.98 3.16
C ALA A 126 9.72 -34.32 1.77
N PHE A 127 8.94 -33.25 1.63
CA PHE A 127 8.82 -32.55 0.34
C PHE A 127 10.15 -31.95 -0.12
N TYR A 128 10.93 -31.35 0.79
CA TYR A 128 12.29 -30.89 0.51
C TYR A 128 13.14 -32.02 -0.09
N GLY A 129 13.13 -33.21 0.53
CA GLY A 129 13.88 -34.36 0.04
C GLY A 129 13.40 -34.89 -1.31
N VAL A 130 12.08 -34.86 -1.58
CA VAL A 130 11.52 -35.24 -2.89
C VAL A 130 12.00 -34.31 -4.00
N ILE A 131 12.10 -33.01 -3.73
CA ILE A 131 12.60 -32.01 -4.69
C ILE A 131 14.06 -32.28 -5.03
N GLU A 132 14.93 -32.41 -4.02
CA GLU A 132 16.36 -32.66 -4.25
C GLU A 132 16.59 -34.00 -4.95
N TRP A 133 15.90 -35.05 -4.52
CA TRP A 133 15.96 -36.35 -5.19
C TRP A 133 15.57 -36.24 -6.66
N SER A 134 14.50 -35.50 -6.97
CA SER A 134 14.02 -35.29 -8.35
C SER A 134 15.03 -34.51 -9.19
N ALA A 135 15.72 -33.53 -8.59
CA ALA A 135 16.77 -32.76 -9.26
C ALA A 135 18.01 -33.62 -9.59
N GLU A 136 18.32 -34.63 -8.77
CA GLU A 136 19.52 -35.46 -8.91
C GLU A 136 19.35 -36.66 -9.86
N GLN A 137 18.13 -36.93 -10.34
CA GLN A 137 17.89 -38.07 -11.23
C GLN A 137 18.56 -37.90 -12.60
N ARG A 138 19.00 -39.01 -13.20
CA ARG A 138 19.68 -39.00 -14.51
C ARG A 138 18.84 -38.42 -15.64
N TRP A 139 17.52 -38.53 -15.55
CA TRP A 139 16.55 -37.99 -16.50
C TRP A 139 16.19 -36.52 -16.22
N SER A 140 16.70 -35.92 -15.15
CA SER A 140 16.42 -34.54 -14.76
C SER A 140 17.47 -33.59 -15.33
N THR A 141 17.07 -32.39 -15.75
CA THR A 141 18.03 -31.30 -16.05
C THR A 141 18.66 -30.69 -14.80
N GLY A 142 18.17 -31.05 -13.61
CA GLY A 142 18.55 -30.45 -12.33
C GLY A 142 17.66 -29.27 -11.92
N LYS A 143 16.71 -28.86 -12.78
CA LYS A 143 15.74 -27.80 -12.50
C LYS A 143 14.36 -28.39 -12.20
N VAL A 144 13.82 -28.04 -11.04
CA VAL A 144 12.52 -28.48 -10.53
C VAL A 144 11.60 -27.28 -10.40
N GLY A 145 10.39 -27.36 -10.94
CA GLY A 145 9.30 -26.44 -10.67
C GLY A 145 8.19 -27.13 -9.88
N LEU A 146 7.45 -26.36 -9.08
CA LEU A 146 6.27 -26.85 -8.38
C LEU A 146 5.01 -26.25 -8.99
N LEU A 147 3.99 -27.09 -9.20
CA LEU A 147 2.71 -26.69 -9.77
C LEU A 147 1.60 -27.58 -9.21
N GLY A 148 0.54 -26.99 -8.66
CA GLY A 148 -0.62 -27.69 -8.12
C GLY A 148 -1.56 -26.74 -7.40
N ILE A 149 -2.75 -27.22 -7.07
CA ILE A 149 -3.83 -26.42 -6.47
C ILE A 149 -3.95 -26.67 -4.95
N SER A 150 -4.64 -25.81 -4.20
CA SER A 150 -5.05 -25.99 -2.79
C SER A 150 -3.95 -26.45 -1.86
N TYR A 151 -3.97 -27.72 -1.45
CA TYR A 151 -2.99 -28.30 -0.55
C TYR A 151 -1.61 -28.34 -1.21
N PHE A 152 -1.56 -28.74 -2.48
CA PHE A 152 -0.32 -28.75 -3.24
C PHE A 152 0.24 -27.33 -3.32
N ALA A 153 -0.59 -26.32 -3.62
CA ALA A 153 -0.17 -24.91 -3.61
C ALA A 153 0.32 -24.43 -2.22
N GLY A 154 -0.43 -24.72 -1.16
CA GLY A 154 -0.05 -24.34 0.20
C GLY A 154 1.27 -24.97 0.67
N SER A 155 1.56 -26.20 0.24
CA SER A 155 2.82 -26.87 0.54
C SER A 155 4.02 -26.25 -0.20
N GLN A 156 3.80 -25.67 -1.38
CA GLN A 156 4.86 -24.99 -2.15
C GLN A 156 5.45 -23.82 -1.39
N TRP A 157 4.61 -22.98 -0.78
CA TRP A 157 5.09 -21.83 -0.01
C TRP A 157 6.05 -22.24 1.12
N ARG A 158 5.66 -23.28 1.86
CA ARG A 158 6.42 -23.82 2.99
C ARG A 158 7.75 -24.40 2.56
N VAL A 159 7.75 -25.25 1.53
CA VAL A 159 8.99 -25.90 1.09
C VAL A 159 9.93 -24.92 0.37
N ALA A 160 9.39 -23.92 -0.35
CA ALA A 160 10.20 -22.92 -1.03
C ALA A 160 10.98 -22.04 -0.05
N ALA A 161 10.38 -21.67 1.09
CA ALA A 161 11.06 -20.95 2.16
C ALA A 161 12.28 -21.72 2.73
N ARG A 162 12.34 -23.04 2.52
CA ARG A 162 13.47 -23.88 2.93
C ARG A 162 14.58 -24.00 1.89
N ARG A 163 14.40 -23.42 0.71
CA ARG A 163 15.40 -23.29 -0.36
C ARG A 163 16.05 -24.62 -0.79
N PRO A 164 15.26 -25.67 -1.11
CA PRO A 164 15.81 -26.95 -1.56
C PRO A 164 16.64 -26.81 -2.84
N LYS A 165 17.74 -27.57 -2.91
CA LYS A 165 18.59 -27.57 -4.09
C LYS A 165 17.82 -28.05 -5.32
N GLY A 166 17.99 -27.32 -6.43
CA GLY A 166 17.34 -27.64 -7.71
C GLY A 166 15.94 -27.04 -7.88
N LEU A 167 15.30 -26.53 -6.82
CA LEU A 167 14.07 -25.77 -6.97
C LEU A 167 14.33 -24.45 -7.71
N ALA A 168 13.70 -24.30 -8.87
CA ALA A 168 13.94 -23.21 -9.81
C ALA A 168 12.75 -22.26 -9.94
N CYS A 169 11.52 -22.70 -9.66
CA CYS A 169 10.34 -21.81 -9.56
C CYS A 169 9.14 -22.51 -8.88
N ILE A 170 8.14 -21.73 -8.47
CA ILE A 170 6.87 -22.24 -7.92
C ILE A 170 5.65 -21.57 -8.56
N ILE A 171 4.55 -22.31 -8.68
CA ILE A 171 3.23 -21.82 -9.10
C ILE A 171 2.19 -22.27 -8.07
N PRO A 172 2.09 -21.56 -6.93
CA PRO A 172 1.04 -21.80 -5.95
C PRO A 172 -0.31 -21.31 -6.49
N TYR A 173 -1.10 -22.24 -7.00
CA TYR A 173 -2.43 -21.99 -7.57
C TYR A 173 -3.51 -22.18 -6.50
N GLU A 174 -4.22 -21.13 -6.12
CA GLU A 174 -5.20 -21.15 -5.02
C GLU A 174 -4.68 -21.86 -3.75
N GLY A 175 -3.68 -21.30 -3.07
CA GLY A 175 -3.02 -21.94 -1.93
C GLY A 175 -2.92 -21.06 -0.70
N MET A 176 -3.21 -21.64 0.49
CA MET A 176 -3.02 -20.94 1.76
C MET A 176 -1.54 -20.73 2.08
N ALA A 177 -1.15 -19.50 2.42
CA ALA A 177 0.20 -19.19 2.87
C ALA A 177 0.26 -19.32 4.40
N ASP A 178 -0.70 -18.73 5.10
CA ASP A 178 -0.81 -18.74 6.55
C ASP A 178 -1.75 -19.88 7.01
N TYR A 179 -1.19 -20.90 7.67
CA TYR A 179 -1.99 -22.06 8.10
C TYR A 179 -3.10 -21.66 9.08
N TYR A 180 -2.82 -20.67 9.93
CA TYR A 180 -3.74 -20.19 10.93
C TYR A 180 -4.78 -19.26 10.31
N ARG A 181 -4.36 -18.14 9.71
CA ARG A 181 -5.25 -17.03 9.33
C ARG A 181 -6.05 -17.27 8.05
N ASP A 182 -5.51 -18.04 7.10
CA ASP A 182 -6.17 -18.23 5.81
C ASP A 182 -7.14 -19.41 5.83
N ARG A 183 -6.91 -20.37 6.74
CA ARG A 183 -7.53 -21.70 6.66
C ARG A 183 -8.23 -22.13 7.94
N CYS A 184 -7.51 -22.15 9.06
CA CYS A 184 -8.03 -22.81 10.28
C CYS A 184 -8.85 -21.85 11.13
N ARG A 185 -8.33 -20.63 11.33
CA ARG A 185 -8.88 -19.62 12.22
C ARG A 185 -8.90 -18.21 11.60
N PRO A 186 -9.64 -17.97 10.49
CA PRO A 186 -9.86 -16.61 10.00
C PRO A 186 -10.41 -15.70 11.11
N GLY A 187 -9.77 -14.55 11.33
CA GLY A 187 -10.16 -13.64 12.42
C GLY A 187 -9.99 -14.19 13.84
N GLY A 188 -9.31 -15.33 14.01
CA GLY A 188 -9.21 -16.05 15.28
C GLY A 188 -10.40 -16.97 15.61
N ILE A 189 -11.33 -17.17 14.68
CA ILE A 189 -12.53 -18.00 14.87
C ILE A 189 -12.34 -19.34 14.14
N LEU A 190 -12.58 -20.47 14.81
CA LEU A 190 -12.35 -21.80 14.22
C LEU A 190 -13.35 -22.16 13.10
N ALA A 191 -12.83 -22.43 11.90
CA ALA A 191 -13.58 -22.93 10.73
C ALA A 191 -13.64 -24.48 10.73
N LEU A 192 -14.27 -25.07 11.74
CA LEU A 192 -14.19 -26.50 12.04
C LEU A 192 -14.81 -27.40 10.96
N GLU A 193 -15.95 -27.02 10.40
CA GLU A 193 -16.70 -27.88 9.47
C GLU A 193 -15.90 -28.19 8.20
N PHE A 194 -15.19 -27.21 7.65
CA PHE A 194 -14.31 -27.45 6.53
C PHE A 194 -13.19 -28.42 6.89
N LEU A 195 -12.49 -28.18 8.01
CA LEU A 195 -11.36 -29.03 8.45
C LEU A 195 -11.80 -30.47 8.63
N LYS A 196 -12.95 -30.69 9.29
CA LYS A 196 -13.52 -32.01 9.54
C LYS A 196 -13.93 -32.72 8.25
N ASN A 197 -14.67 -32.06 7.38
CA ASN A 197 -15.15 -32.65 6.13
C ASN A 197 -13.99 -32.94 5.17
N TRP A 198 -13.09 -31.98 5.00
CA TRP A 198 -11.89 -32.12 4.17
C TRP A 198 -10.98 -33.25 4.67
N PHE A 199 -10.67 -33.29 5.98
CA PHE A 199 -9.74 -34.27 6.52
C PHE A 199 -10.30 -35.68 6.39
N ASN A 200 -11.56 -35.90 6.80
CA ASN A 200 -12.17 -37.22 6.74
C ASN A 200 -12.34 -37.73 5.31
N ARG A 201 -12.81 -36.87 4.39
CA ARG A 201 -13.11 -37.26 3.00
C ARG A 201 -11.85 -37.40 2.15
N ASN A 202 -10.91 -36.47 2.26
CA ASN A 202 -9.83 -36.32 1.27
C ASN A 202 -8.47 -36.82 1.75
N VAL A 203 -8.24 -36.87 3.06
CA VAL A 203 -6.92 -37.16 3.64
C VAL A 203 -6.92 -38.50 4.37
N LYS A 204 -7.78 -38.64 5.38
CA LYS A 204 -7.89 -39.85 6.21
C LYS A 204 -8.31 -41.06 5.38
N SER A 205 -9.14 -40.86 4.36
CA SER A 205 -9.55 -41.87 3.38
C SER A 205 -8.38 -42.48 2.60
N ASN A 206 -7.24 -41.81 2.59
CA ASN A 206 -5.98 -42.21 1.97
C ASN A 206 -4.86 -42.50 2.97
N GLN A 207 -5.16 -42.64 4.26
CA GLN A 207 -4.16 -42.98 5.25
C GLN A 207 -3.41 -44.27 4.86
N TYR A 208 -2.09 -44.27 4.99
CA TYR A 208 -1.26 -45.45 4.73
C TYR A 208 -1.70 -46.61 5.64
N GLY A 209 -1.90 -47.79 5.06
CA GLY A 209 -2.37 -48.97 5.78
C GLY A 209 -3.88 -49.04 6.01
N LEU A 210 -4.67 -48.08 5.49
CA LEU A 210 -6.14 -48.17 5.56
C LEU A 210 -6.65 -49.24 4.55
N PRO A 211 -7.46 -50.22 5.00
CA PRO A 211 -8.01 -51.26 4.13
C PRO A 211 -9.10 -50.73 3.18
N GLY A 212 -9.33 -51.46 2.08
CA GLY A 212 -10.47 -51.24 1.18
C GLY A 212 -10.38 -49.96 0.35
N LYS A 213 -9.17 -49.52 -0.03
CA LYS A 213 -9.00 -48.43 -1.01
C LYS A 213 -9.38 -48.91 -2.41
N ALA A 214 -8.96 -50.11 -2.79
CA ALA A 214 -9.24 -50.69 -4.10
C ALA A 214 -10.75 -50.85 -4.34
N ASP A 215 -11.47 -51.39 -3.36
CA ASP A 215 -12.93 -51.60 -3.44
C ASP A 215 -13.72 -50.30 -3.60
N ARG A 216 -13.20 -49.17 -3.09
CA ARG A 216 -13.80 -47.83 -3.23
C ARG A 216 -13.42 -47.15 -4.54
N GLY A 217 -12.56 -47.75 -5.36
CA GLY A 217 -11.98 -47.10 -6.55
C GLY A 217 -10.96 -46.00 -6.23
N TRP A 218 -10.47 -45.93 -4.99
CA TRP A 218 -9.51 -44.93 -4.49
C TRP A 218 -8.04 -45.33 -4.75
N GLY A 219 -7.78 -46.02 -5.86
CA GLY A 219 -6.47 -46.60 -6.15
C GLY A 219 -6.20 -47.90 -5.40
N PRO A 220 -4.99 -48.47 -5.54
CA PRO A 220 -4.65 -49.77 -4.96
C PRO A 220 -4.56 -49.71 -3.43
N ASP A 221 -4.83 -50.87 -2.79
CA ASP A 221 -4.56 -51.05 -1.37
C ASP A 221 -3.06 -50.87 -1.05
N THR A 222 -2.75 -50.73 0.23
CA THR A 222 -1.38 -50.49 0.69
C THR A 222 -0.53 -51.73 0.41
N ILE A 223 0.54 -51.56 -0.38
CA ILE A 223 1.32 -52.69 -0.93
C ILE A 223 2.02 -53.50 0.18
N GLU A 224 2.36 -52.86 1.29
CA GLU A 224 2.95 -53.52 2.46
C GLU A 224 1.93 -54.05 3.47
N GLY A 225 0.63 -53.99 3.15
CA GLY A 225 -0.46 -54.52 3.97
C GLY A 225 -1.20 -53.48 4.80
N ASP A 226 -2.28 -53.93 5.43
CA ASP A 226 -3.15 -53.10 6.26
C ASP A 226 -2.59 -52.91 7.67
N LEU A 227 -3.01 -51.84 8.32
CA LEU A 227 -2.75 -51.57 9.74
C LEU A 227 -4.02 -51.85 10.55
N SER A 228 -3.85 -52.24 11.82
CA SER A 228 -4.97 -52.32 12.75
C SER A 228 -5.53 -50.93 13.06
N GLU A 229 -6.77 -50.86 13.55
CA GLU A 229 -7.40 -49.57 13.90
C GLU A 229 -6.60 -48.81 14.99
N GLU A 230 -5.99 -49.52 15.94
CA GLU A 230 -5.13 -48.93 16.96
C GLU A 230 -3.88 -48.28 16.34
N GLU A 231 -3.26 -48.94 15.37
CA GLU A 231 -2.09 -48.43 14.67
C GLU A 231 -2.44 -47.26 13.75
N LEU A 232 -3.59 -47.32 13.07
CA LEU A 232 -4.11 -46.21 12.28
C LEU A 232 -4.36 -44.98 13.17
N ALA A 233 -4.99 -45.16 14.33
CA ALA A 233 -5.20 -44.08 15.28
C ALA A 233 -3.87 -43.49 15.79
N LYS A 234 -2.92 -44.35 16.16
CA LYS A 234 -1.60 -43.92 16.64
C LYS A 234 -0.81 -43.12 15.60
N ASN A 235 -0.92 -43.49 14.33
CA ASN A 235 -0.22 -42.88 13.20
C ASN A 235 -1.03 -41.74 12.54
N ARG A 236 -1.99 -41.14 13.25
CA ARG A 236 -2.82 -40.04 12.75
C ARG A 236 -2.80 -38.86 13.71
N ARG A 237 -2.76 -37.65 13.14
CA ARG A 237 -3.08 -36.39 13.82
C ARG A 237 -4.28 -35.79 13.10
N ASP A 238 -5.44 -35.83 13.75
CA ASP A 238 -6.68 -35.35 13.14
C ASP A 238 -6.73 -33.82 13.19
N GLN A 239 -6.78 -33.17 12.03
CA GLN A 239 -6.75 -31.71 11.98
C GLN A 239 -7.95 -31.07 12.69
N ALA A 240 -9.13 -31.68 12.67
CA ALA A 240 -10.30 -31.09 13.32
C ALA A 240 -10.13 -31.13 14.84
N GLU A 241 -9.64 -32.24 15.39
CA GLU A 241 -9.37 -32.39 16.82
C GLU A 241 -8.23 -31.49 17.28
N GLU A 242 -7.11 -31.48 16.56
CA GLU A 242 -5.93 -30.66 16.89
C GLU A 242 -6.24 -29.16 16.85
N ASN A 243 -6.95 -28.69 15.81
CA ASN A 243 -7.34 -27.29 15.74
C ASN A 243 -8.43 -26.91 16.75
N ALA A 244 -9.24 -27.86 17.26
CA ALA A 244 -10.21 -27.58 18.31
C ALA A 244 -9.55 -27.34 19.68
N VAL A 245 -8.44 -28.03 19.97
CA VAL A 245 -7.73 -27.88 21.25
C VAL A 245 -6.61 -26.84 21.24
N ASN A 246 -6.02 -26.57 20.07
CA ASN A 246 -5.00 -25.53 19.89
C ASN A 246 -5.66 -24.24 19.38
N ARG A 247 -5.55 -23.14 20.13
CA ARG A 247 -6.26 -21.89 19.85
C ARG A 247 -5.38 -20.73 19.37
N TYR A 248 -4.08 -20.75 19.65
CA TYR A 248 -3.18 -19.61 19.39
C TYR A 248 -1.92 -20.01 18.63
N ARG A 249 -1.35 -19.06 17.89
CA ARG A 249 -0.18 -19.32 17.02
C ARG A 249 1.08 -19.73 17.78
N ASP A 250 1.19 -19.38 19.05
CA ASP A 250 2.27 -19.82 19.94
C ASP A 250 2.01 -21.20 20.59
N ASN A 251 0.86 -21.85 20.34
CA ASN A 251 0.70 -23.26 20.67
C ASN A 251 1.61 -24.10 19.75
N GLU A 252 2.24 -25.13 20.32
CA GLU A 252 3.25 -25.95 19.63
C GLU A 252 2.73 -26.47 18.26
N TYR A 253 1.46 -26.86 18.19
CA TYR A 253 0.81 -27.31 16.96
C TYR A 253 0.87 -26.28 15.82
N TYR A 254 0.54 -25.02 16.09
CA TYR A 254 0.59 -23.97 15.07
C TYR A 254 2.03 -23.50 14.84
N ALA A 255 2.79 -23.27 15.90
CA ALA A 255 4.16 -22.82 15.84
C ALA A 255 5.05 -23.76 15.01
N SER A 256 4.81 -25.08 15.05
CA SER A 256 5.55 -26.06 14.25
C SER A 256 5.26 -26.00 12.74
N ARG A 257 4.25 -25.23 12.31
CA ARG A 257 3.78 -25.09 10.91
C ARG A 257 4.08 -23.71 10.32
N GLU A 258 4.66 -22.82 11.13
CA GLU A 258 5.07 -21.47 10.72
C GLU A 258 6.38 -21.51 9.94
N TYR A 259 6.53 -20.55 9.03
CA TYR A 259 7.72 -20.35 8.22
C TYR A 259 7.84 -18.86 7.88
N ASN A 260 9.04 -18.40 7.54
CA ASN A 260 9.23 -17.02 7.08
C ASN A 260 8.96 -16.93 5.57
N GLY A 261 7.96 -16.14 5.18
CA GLY A 261 7.63 -15.93 3.77
C GLY A 261 8.73 -15.20 2.99
N GLU A 262 9.52 -14.36 3.66
CA GLU A 262 10.62 -13.61 3.04
C GLU A 262 11.76 -14.52 2.57
N ASP A 263 11.83 -15.77 3.05
CA ASP A 263 12.85 -16.73 2.60
C ASP A 263 12.56 -17.34 1.21
N ILE A 264 11.40 -17.02 0.63
CA ILE A 264 11.02 -17.48 -0.70
C ILE A 264 11.66 -16.57 -1.75
N GLU A 265 12.79 -17.00 -2.28
CA GLU A 265 13.60 -16.25 -3.26
C GLU A 265 13.43 -16.75 -4.70
N VAL A 266 12.95 -17.98 -4.90
CA VAL A 266 12.75 -18.56 -6.23
C VAL A 266 11.65 -17.81 -6.99
N PRO A 267 11.73 -17.69 -8.32
CA PRO A 267 10.66 -17.16 -9.17
C PRO A 267 9.30 -17.77 -8.79
N LEU A 268 8.27 -16.93 -8.64
CA LEU A 268 6.94 -17.37 -8.24
C LEU A 268 5.82 -16.71 -9.06
N LEU A 269 4.82 -17.53 -9.41
CA LEU A 269 3.55 -17.09 -9.98
C LEU A 269 2.42 -17.49 -9.02
N SER A 270 1.99 -16.56 -8.18
CA SER A 270 0.83 -16.74 -7.30
C SER A 270 -0.46 -16.56 -8.09
N VAL A 271 -1.29 -17.60 -8.18
CA VAL A 271 -2.57 -17.52 -8.87
C VAL A 271 -3.71 -17.57 -7.85
N GLY A 272 -4.35 -16.44 -7.59
CA GLY A 272 -5.48 -16.33 -6.65
C GLY A 272 -6.83 -16.26 -7.35
N ASN A 273 -7.91 -16.64 -6.67
CA ASN A 273 -9.27 -16.61 -7.22
C ASN A 273 -10.19 -15.73 -6.38
N TRP A 274 -10.83 -14.77 -7.02
CA TRP A 274 -11.77 -13.85 -6.36
C TRP A 274 -13.00 -14.55 -5.74
N GLY A 275 -13.33 -15.76 -6.20
CA GLY A 275 -14.39 -16.60 -5.62
C GLY A 275 -13.96 -17.36 -4.36
N SER A 276 -12.66 -17.39 -4.05
CA SER A 276 -12.07 -18.12 -2.92
C SER A 276 -12.14 -17.36 -1.60
N ILE A 277 -13.29 -16.72 -1.34
CA ILE A 277 -13.50 -15.73 -0.26
C ILE A 277 -13.49 -16.31 1.17
N CYS A 278 -13.38 -17.63 1.33
CA CYS A 278 -13.38 -18.33 2.63
C CYS A 278 -12.20 -19.30 2.82
N CYS A 279 -11.28 -19.40 1.84
CA CYS A 279 -10.11 -20.28 1.98
C CYS A 279 -8.81 -19.66 1.39
N HIS A 280 -8.61 -19.70 0.08
CA HIS A 280 -7.26 -19.52 -0.48
C HIS A 280 -6.91 -18.08 -0.88
N LEU A 281 -7.93 -17.24 -1.14
CA LEU A 281 -7.74 -15.89 -1.70
C LEU A 281 -6.73 -15.06 -0.90
N ARG A 282 -6.87 -15.03 0.43
CA ARG A 282 -5.95 -14.29 1.31
C ARG A 282 -4.52 -14.81 1.20
N GLY A 283 -4.34 -16.13 1.19
CA GLY A 283 -3.02 -16.76 1.14
C GLY A 283 -2.24 -16.49 -0.13
N ASN A 284 -2.90 -16.44 -1.29
CA ASN A 284 -2.23 -16.09 -2.54
C ASN A 284 -1.73 -14.64 -2.56
N VAL A 285 -2.54 -13.71 -2.05
CA VAL A 285 -2.18 -12.29 -1.97
C VAL A 285 -1.06 -12.09 -0.97
N GLU A 286 -1.20 -12.62 0.25
CA GLU A 286 -0.19 -12.46 1.31
C GLU A 286 1.12 -13.20 0.99
N GLY A 287 1.05 -14.38 0.34
CA GLY A 287 2.24 -15.09 -0.13
C GLY A 287 3.04 -14.28 -1.15
N PHE A 288 2.35 -13.64 -2.11
CA PHE A 288 2.98 -12.73 -3.07
C PHE A 288 3.61 -11.50 -2.40
N VAL A 289 2.89 -10.87 -1.46
CA VAL A 289 3.40 -9.67 -0.75
C VAL A 289 4.64 -10.00 0.07
N LYS A 290 4.64 -11.13 0.79
CA LYS A 290 5.71 -11.52 1.72
C LYS A 290 6.96 -12.08 1.05
N ALA A 291 6.85 -12.71 -0.12
CA ALA A 291 7.99 -13.34 -0.76
C ALA A 291 9.04 -12.31 -1.24
N SER A 292 10.32 -12.60 -1.01
CA SER A 292 11.46 -11.77 -1.43
C SER A 292 11.95 -12.05 -2.85
N SER A 293 11.26 -12.93 -3.58
CA SER A 293 11.59 -13.30 -4.96
C SER A 293 11.68 -12.07 -5.87
N GLN A 294 12.77 -11.99 -6.64
CA GLN A 294 12.99 -10.97 -7.66
C GLN A 294 11.96 -11.08 -8.79
N TYR A 295 11.51 -12.30 -9.10
CA TYR A 295 10.55 -12.60 -10.16
C TYR A 295 9.26 -13.12 -9.54
N LYS A 296 8.46 -12.20 -8.99
CA LYS A 296 7.16 -12.52 -8.40
C LYS A 296 6.01 -11.91 -9.17
N PHE A 297 4.99 -12.74 -9.40
CA PHE A 297 3.79 -12.37 -10.15
C PHE A 297 2.53 -12.77 -9.38
N LEU A 298 1.52 -11.91 -9.38
CA LEU A 298 0.18 -12.16 -8.84
C LEU A 298 -0.81 -12.15 -10.00
N ARG A 299 -1.50 -13.28 -10.21
CA ARG A 299 -2.57 -13.41 -11.21
C ARG A 299 -3.88 -13.71 -10.50
N MET A 300 -4.86 -12.85 -10.67
CA MET A 300 -6.21 -13.08 -10.18
C MET A 300 -7.09 -13.66 -11.28
N ILE A 301 -7.84 -14.70 -10.92
CA ILE A 301 -8.77 -15.43 -11.77
C ILE A 301 -10.18 -15.45 -11.16
N VAL A 302 -11.12 -16.03 -11.90
CA VAL A 302 -12.48 -16.35 -11.44
C VAL A 302 -12.86 -17.76 -11.91
N GLY A 303 -13.83 -18.35 -11.23
CA GLY A 303 -14.38 -19.66 -11.58
C GLY A 303 -14.44 -20.58 -10.38
N ARG A 304 -14.87 -21.82 -10.61
CA ARG A 304 -14.77 -22.90 -9.62
C ARG A 304 -13.30 -23.14 -9.27
N HIS A 305 -13.03 -23.63 -8.07
CA HIS A 305 -11.69 -23.77 -7.51
C HIS A 305 -10.68 -24.52 -8.39
N ASP A 306 -11.12 -25.55 -9.10
CA ASP A 306 -10.28 -26.51 -9.81
C ASP A 306 -10.23 -26.30 -11.34
N LEU A 307 -11.35 -25.91 -11.96
CA LEU A 307 -11.46 -25.89 -13.43
C LEU A 307 -10.58 -24.86 -14.15
N PRO A 308 -10.40 -23.62 -13.67
CA PRO A 308 -9.53 -22.64 -14.31
C PRO A 308 -8.11 -23.15 -14.50
N PHE A 309 -7.56 -23.93 -13.55
CA PHE A 309 -6.23 -24.52 -13.62
C PHE A 309 -6.00 -25.35 -14.89
N TYR A 310 -7.04 -26.03 -15.38
CA TYR A 310 -7.00 -26.88 -16.57
C TYR A 310 -7.48 -26.16 -17.85
N SER A 311 -7.90 -24.89 -17.76
CA SER A 311 -8.36 -24.13 -18.92
C SER A 311 -7.19 -23.82 -19.87
N ASN A 312 -7.47 -23.75 -21.17
CA ASN A 312 -6.43 -23.47 -22.17
C ASN A 312 -5.64 -22.19 -21.87
N GLU A 313 -6.31 -21.11 -21.45
CA GLU A 313 -5.65 -19.85 -21.11
C GLU A 313 -4.66 -20.02 -19.96
N GLU A 314 -5.11 -20.60 -18.83
CA GLU A 314 -4.28 -20.71 -17.64
C GLU A 314 -3.16 -21.74 -17.81
N VAL A 315 -3.40 -22.84 -18.54
CA VAL A 315 -2.35 -23.80 -18.89
C VAL A 315 -1.26 -23.15 -19.74
N GLN A 316 -1.61 -22.28 -20.70
CA GLN A 316 -0.60 -21.56 -21.48
C GLN A 316 0.24 -20.60 -20.61
N VAL A 317 -0.38 -19.95 -19.63
CA VAL A 317 0.34 -19.08 -18.66
C VAL A 317 1.27 -19.90 -17.76
N GLN A 318 0.79 -21.03 -17.22
CA GLN A 318 1.63 -21.95 -16.44
C GLN A 318 2.81 -22.45 -17.27
N LYS A 319 2.56 -22.84 -18.52
CA LYS A 319 3.57 -23.36 -19.44
C LYS A 319 4.64 -22.32 -19.77
N SER A 320 4.24 -21.08 -20.07
CA SER A 320 5.20 -20.03 -20.41
C SER A 320 6.09 -19.66 -19.22
N PHE A 321 5.51 -19.59 -18.01
CA PHE A 321 6.27 -19.35 -16.79
C PHE A 321 7.27 -20.49 -16.50
N LEU A 322 6.82 -21.74 -16.56
CA LEU A 322 7.70 -22.90 -16.40
C LEU A 322 8.78 -22.95 -17.49
N SER A 323 8.47 -22.57 -18.73
CA SER A 323 9.43 -22.54 -19.83
C SER A 323 10.57 -21.55 -19.56
N ALA A 324 10.23 -20.34 -19.12
CA ALA A 324 11.20 -19.30 -18.81
C ALA A 324 12.21 -19.78 -17.74
N PHE A 325 11.73 -20.33 -16.63
CA PHE A 325 12.60 -20.65 -15.49
C PHE A 325 13.22 -22.05 -15.55
N LEU A 326 12.50 -23.04 -16.09
CA LEU A 326 12.96 -24.43 -16.15
C LEU A 326 13.71 -24.76 -17.44
N LYS A 327 13.34 -24.17 -18.58
CA LYS A 327 13.99 -24.41 -19.88
C LYS A 327 14.91 -23.27 -20.32
N GLY A 328 14.75 -22.07 -19.74
CA GLY A 328 15.46 -20.87 -20.21
C GLY A 328 14.86 -20.31 -21.50
N ASP A 329 13.63 -20.70 -21.85
CA ASP A 329 12.91 -20.23 -23.04
C ASP A 329 11.81 -19.27 -22.60
N ASP A 330 12.16 -17.98 -22.54
CA ASP A 330 11.32 -16.90 -22.02
C ASP A 330 10.56 -16.17 -23.15
N TYR A 331 9.71 -16.90 -23.87
CA TYR A 331 9.00 -16.36 -25.03
C TYR A 331 7.88 -15.35 -24.70
N GLU A 332 7.40 -15.32 -23.44
CA GLU A 332 6.45 -14.31 -22.96
C GLU A 332 7.13 -13.12 -22.25
N GLY A 333 8.42 -13.23 -21.91
CA GLY A 333 9.19 -12.14 -21.28
C GLY A 333 8.98 -11.98 -19.77
N TRP A 334 8.83 -13.09 -19.04
CA TRP A 334 8.79 -13.16 -17.57
C TRP A 334 10.07 -12.64 -16.91
N THR A 335 11.23 -12.87 -17.52
CA THR A 335 12.54 -12.45 -16.97
C THR A 335 12.97 -11.07 -17.48
N THR A 336 12.32 -10.58 -18.55
CA THR A 336 12.68 -9.33 -19.24
C THR A 336 11.84 -8.13 -18.81
N GLY A 337 10.82 -8.33 -17.98
CA GLY A 337 9.92 -7.28 -17.52
C GLY A 337 8.78 -6.94 -18.50
N GLN A 338 8.57 -7.76 -19.54
CA GLN A 338 7.44 -7.58 -20.47
C GLN A 338 6.10 -7.92 -19.82
N ILE A 339 6.09 -8.91 -18.91
CA ILE A 339 4.90 -9.28 -18.15
C ILE A 339 4.82 -8.41 -16.88
N PRO A 340 3.73 -7.63 -16.70
CA PRO A 340 3.52 -6.88 -15.47
C PRO A 340 3.38 -7.81 -14.25
N PRO A 341 3.95 -7.45 -13.09
CA PRO A 341 3.89 -8.25 -11.87
C PRO A 341 2.47 -8.61 -11.41
N VAL A 342 1.45 -7.81 -11.72
CA VAL A 342 0.10 -8.02 -11.22
C VAL A 342 -0.91 -8.03 -12.38
N ASN A 343 -1.76 -9.05 -12.43
CA ASN A 343 -2.78 -9.22 -13.46
C ASN A 343 -4.13 -9.55 -12.82
N LEU A 344 -5.10 -8.65 -12.97
CA LEU A 344 -6.37 -8.68 -12.28
C LEU A 344 -7.53 -8.93 -13.24
N ILE A 345 -8.45 -9.82 -12.87
CA ILE A 345 -9.80 -9.86 -13.47
C ILE A 345 -10.68 -8.80 -12.81
N LEU A 346 -11.37 -7.99 -13.63
CA LEU A 346 -12.31 -6.96 -13.18
C LEU A 346 -13.76 -7.51 -13.17
N ARG A 347 -14.24 -7.97 -12.01
CA ARG A 347 -15.58 -8.53 -11.82
C ARG A 347 -16.66 -7.46 -12.01
N ASP A 348 -17.80 -7.87 -12.50
CA ASP A 348 -18.93 -7.01 -12.87
C ASP A 348 -20.24 -7.80 -12.73
N SER A 349 -21.31 -7.12 -12.34
CA SER A 349 -22.63 -7.70 -12.03
C SER A 349 -23.36 -8.32 -13.23
N SER A 350 -22.98 -8.01 -14.47
CA SER A 350 -23.71 -8.44 -15.68
C SER A 350 -23.43 -9.87 -16.14
N ILE A 351 -22.38 -10.51 -15.60
CA ILE A 351 -21.84 -11.77 -16.11
C ILE A 351 -22.41 -13.00 -15.34
N GLY A 352 -22.94 -12.78 -14.13
CA GLY A 352 -23.54 -13.83 -13.30
C GLY A 352 -22.52 -14.76 -12.63
N TYR A 353 -22.99 -15.90 -12.14
CA TYR A 353 -22.18 -16.93 -11.45
C TYR A 353 -22.29 -18.30 -12.15
N ASP A 354 -21.36 -19.21 -11.82
CA ASP A 354 -21.24 -20.58 -12.32
C ASP A 354 -21.29 -20.77 -13.84
N ASN A 355 -20.73 -19.80 -14.58
CA ASN A 355 -20.64 -19.88 -16.03
C ASN A 355 -19.18 -19.86 -16.48
N LEU A 356 -18.70 -21.06 -16.85
CA LEU A 356 -17.32 -21.31 -17.29
C LEU A 356 -16.89 -20.45 -18.48
N LYS A 357 -17.82 -20.08 -19.37
CA LYS A 357 -17.53 -19.21 -20.51
C LYS A 357 -17.66 -17.73 -20.15
N ALA A 358 -18.53 -17.39 -19.20
CA ALA A 358 -18.78 -16.01 -18.84
C ALA A 358 -17.65 -15.40 -17.99
N GLY A 359 -16.92 -16.20 -17.21
CA GLY A 359 -15.73 -15.73 -16.50
C GLY A 359 -14.65 -15.12 -17.41
N GLN A 360 -14.55 -15.59 -18.67
CA GLN A 360 -13.65 -15.04 -19.70
C GLN A 360 -14.13 -13.69 -20.27
N LEU A 361 -15.37 -13.31 -20.01
CA LEU A 361 -15.92 -12.02 -20.48
C LEU A 361 -15.47 -10.86 -19.59
N TYR A 362 -14.99 -11.13 -18.37
CA TYR A 362 -14.46 -10.08 -17.52
C TYR A 362 -13.19 -9.49 -18.12
N PRO A 363 -13.07 -8.16 -18.17
CA PRO A 363 -11.85 -7.53 -18.65
C PRO A 363 -10.70 -7.79 -17.67
N ARG A 364 -9.49 -7.98 -18.22
CA ARG A 364 -8.24 -8.00 -17.44
C ARG A 364 -7.63 -6.60 -17.34
N ARG A 365 -6.98 -6.33 -16.22
CA ARG A 365 -6.15 -5.13 -16.00
C ARG A 365 -4.78 -5.56 -15.47
N PHE A 366 -3.74 -4.93 -15.98
CA PHE A 366 -2.36 -5.16 -15.55
C PHE A 366 -1.89 -4.04 -14.64
N GLU A 367 -1.10 -4.37 -13.65
CA GLU A 367 -0.57 -3.50 -12.62
C GLU A 367 0.90 -3.84 -12.33
N HIS A 368 1.66 -2.87 -11.85
CA HIS A 368 3.08 -3.05 -11.55
C HIS A 368 3.35 -3.44 -10.09
N GLU A 369 2.35 -3.36 -9.22
CA GLU A 369 2.49 -3.56 -7.78
C GLU A 369 1.17 -3.97 -7.12
N TRP A 370 1.28 -4.61 -5.95
CA TRP A 370 0.16 -4.88 -5.05
C TRP A 370 0.62 -4.67 -3.58
N PRO A 371 -0.15 -3.96 -2.73
CA PRO A 371 -1.35 -3.19 -3.07
C PRO A 371 -1.06 -2.11 -4.11
N ILE A 372 -2.07 -1.73 -4.90
CA ILE A 372 -1.91 -0.75 -5.98
C ILE A 372 -1.66 0.63 -5.33
N ALA A 373 -0.52 1.30 -5.56
CA ALA A 373 -0.16 2.50 -4.80
C ALA A 373 -1.09 3.70 -5.03
N ARG A 374 -1.75 3.76 -6.19
CA ARG A 374 -2.74 4.80 -6.52
C ARG A 374 -4.17 4.46 -6.09
N THR A 375 -4.33 3.48 -5.20
CA THR A 375 -5.62 3.18 -4.56
C THR A 375 -6.05 4.34 -3.67
N GLU A 376 -7.26 4.84 -3.87
CA GLU A 376 -7.89 5.84 -3.00
C GLU A 376 -8.68 5.13 -1.90
N PHE A 377 -8.15 5.08 -0.68
CA PHE A 377 -8.86 4.53 0.46
C PHE A 377 -9.91 5.50 0.99
N THR A 378 -11.19 5.25 0.67
CA THR A 378 -12.31 6.08 1.11
C THR A 378 -13.02 5.44 2.31
N LYS A 379 -13.17 6.18 3.41
CA LYS A 379 -14.05 5.76 4.52
C LYS A 379 -15.52 5.92 4.14
N TYR A 380 -16.29 4.85 4.34
CA TYR A 380 -17.75 4.87 4.34
C TYR A 380 -18.20 4.67 5.78
N TYR A 381 -18.71 5.73 6.38
CA TYR A 381 -19.20 5.73 7.75
C TYR A 381 -20.52 4.99 7.86
N LEU A 382 -20.64 4.18 8.90
CA LEU A 382 -21.89 3.53 9.27
C LEU A 382 -22.67 4.48 10.17
N THR A 383 -23.97 4.59 9.92
CA THR A 383 -24.87 5.46 10.66
C THR A 383 -25.95 4.67 11.41
N ALA A 384 -26.53 5.28 12.45
CA ALA A 384 -27.54 4.61 13.29
C ALA A 384 -28.85 4.30 12.54
N ASP A 385 -29.12 4.97 11.43
CA ASP A 385 -30.22 4.70 10.49
C ASP A 385 -29.87 3.63 9.43
N GLN A 386 -28.78 2.87 9.66
CA GLN A 386 -28.36 1.74 8.83
C GLN A 386 -27.92 2.13 7.41
N MET A 387 -27.24 3.28 7.28
CA MET A 387 -26.68 3.75 6.02
C MET A 387 -25.14 3.68 6.01
N LEU A 388 -24.57 3.64 4.80
CA LEU A 388 -23.15 3.83 4.52
C LEU A 388 -22.97 5.17 3.79
N THR A 389 -22.28 6.13 4.41
CA THR A 389 -22.10 7.50 3.89
C THR A 389 -20.63 7.85 3.74
N THR A 390 -20.25 8.65 2.75
CA THR A 390 -18.86 9.15 2.62
C THR A 390 -18.56 10.30 3.58
N GLU A 391 -19.61 11.01 4.01
CA GLU A 391 -19.50 12.06 5.01
C GLU A 391 -19.57 11.45 6.42
N PRO A 392 -18.72 11.92 7.36
CA PRO A 392 -18.82 11.52 8.75
C PRO A 392 -20.18 11.97 9.32
N PRO A 393 -20.83 11.14 10.17
CA PRO A 393 -22.13 11.50 10.74
C PRO A 393 -22.01 12.79 11.57
N LEU A 394 -22.83 13.79 11.25
CA LEU A 394 -22.99 15.00 12.07
C LEU A 394 -23.50 14.59 13.46
N GLN A 395 -23.02 15.29 14.51
CA GLN A 395 -23.33 15.07 15.93
C GLN A 395 -24.63 14.29 16.17
N THR A 396 -24.50 12.97 16.35
CA THR A 396 -25.65 12.10 16.57
C THR A 396 -25.89 11.95 18.07
N PRO A 397 -27.14 12.03 18.56
CA PRO A 397 -27.49 11.53 19.89
C PRO A 397 -26.95 10.10 20.06
N SER A 398 -26.50 9.73 21.26
CA SER A 398 -25.98 8.38 21.49
C SER A 398 -27.01 7.33 21.07
N ALA A 399 -26.67 6.53 20.05
CA ALA A 399 -27.52 5.50 19.49
C ALA A 399 -26.82 4.15 19.54
N ARG A 400 -27.63 3.08 19.57
CA ARG A 400 -27.15 1.70 19.68
C ARG A 400 -28.04 0.79 18.84
N LEU A 401 -27.45 0.04 17.93
CA LEU A 401 -28.12 -1.03 17.18
C LEU A 401 -27.75 -2.37 17.80
N SER A 402 -28.69 -3.31 17.86
CA SER A 402 -28.51 -4.60 18.54
C SER A 402 -28.97 -5.77 17.68
N TYR A 403 -28.30 -6.92 17.81
CA TYR A 403 -28.62 -8.18 17.13
C TYR A 403 -28.26 -9.36 18.04
N GLN A 404 -28.96 -10.48 17.90
CA GLN A 404 -28.71 -11.63 18.78
C GLN A 404 -27.37 -12.27 18.44
N ALA A 405 -26.64 -12.72 19.46
CA ALA A 405 -25.44 -13.52 19.26
C ALA A 405 -25.79 -14.93 18.74
N LEU A 406 -24.77 -15.65 18.26
CA LEU A 406 -24.88 -17.04 17.81
C LEU A 406 -25.83 -17.27 16.62
N GLY A 407 -25.85 -16.35 15.65
CA GLY A 407 -26.50 -16.57 14.36
C GLY A 407 -25.91 -17.77 13.60
N THR A 408 -26.71 -18.36 12.73
CA THR A 408 -26.30 -19.42 11.79
C THR A 408 -26.74 -19.09 10.37
N VAL A 409 -26.35 -19.89 9.39
CA VAL A 409 -26.77 -19.69 7.98
C VAL A 409 -28.30 -19.83 7.86
N GLU A 410 -28.91 -20.73 8.62
CA GLU A 410 -30.36 -20.99 8.62
C GLU A 410 -31.16 -19.93 9.40
N LYS A 411 -30.57 -19.39 10.47
CA LYS A 411 -31.14 -18.31 11.27
C LYS A 411 -30.12 -17.19 11.45
N PRO A 412 -29.91 -16.36 10.41
CA PRO A 412 -28.89 -15.33 10.44
C PRO A 412 -29.34 -14.15 11.30
N GLU A 413 -28.42 -13.62 12.11
CA GLU A 413 -28.64 -12.48 13.00
C GLU A 413 -27.61 -11.40 12.63
N PHE A 414 -28.07 -10.30 12.04
CA PHE A 414 -27.21 -9.24 11.53
C PHE A 414 -27.91 -7.89 11.43
N ILE A 415 -27.10 -6.84 11.28
CA ILE A 415 -27.52 -5.51 10.85
C ILE A 415 -26.95 -5.25 9.46
N LEU A 416 -27.78 -4.68 8.57
CA LEU A 416 -27.41 -4.40 7.18
C LEU A 416 -27.30 -2.89 6.95
N PHE A 417 -26.10 -2.39 6.65
CA PHE A 417 -25.83 -1.00 6.32
C PHE A 417 -25.81 -0.80 4.81
N LYS A 418 -26.65 0.10 4.28
CA LYS A 418 -26.82 0.28 2.83
C LYS A 418 -26.15 1.55 2.33
N SER A 419 -25.41 1.47 1.24
CA SER A 419 -24.93 2.68 0.56
C SER A 419 -26.06 3.36 -0.21
N GLY A 420 -25.85 4.65 -0.53
CA GLY A 420 -26.57 5.28 -1.64
C GLY A 420 -26.28 4.56 -2.96
N ARG A 421 -27.11 4.83 -3.98
CA ARG A 421 -26.85 4.39 -5.35
C ARG A 421 -25.65 5.14 -5.90
N PHE A 422 -24.81 4.43 -6.65
CA PHE A 422 -23.66 5.03 -7.31
C PHE A 422 -24.13 5.82 -8.53
N ASP A 423 -23.57 7.00 -8.75
CA ASP A 423 -23.89 7.90 -9.87
C ASP A 423 -23.00 7.62 -11.10
N LYS A 424 -21.80 7.09 -10.86
CA LYS A 424 -20.81 6.75 -11.88
C LYS A 424 -20.27 5.33 -11.73
N VAL A 425 -19.74 4.80 -12.83
CA VAL A 425 -19.00 3.53 -12.80
C VAL A 425 -17.84 3.67 -11.82
N THR A 426 -17.80 2.78 -10.84
CA THR A 426 -16.82 2.84 -9.76
C THR A 426 -16.15 1.49 -9.59
N GLU A 427 -14.83 1.47 -9.64
CA GLU A 427 -14.06 0.27 -9.35
C GLU A 427 -13.66 0.24 -7.87
N ILE A 428 -13.77 -0.95 -7.28
CA ILE A 428 -13.31 -1.26 -5.93
C ILE A 428 -12.32 -2.41 -6.06
N THR A 429 -11.06 -2.17 -5.73
CA THR A 429 -9.98 -3.15 -5.88
C THR A 429 -8.96 -2.99 -4.78
N GLY A 430 -8.82 -3.98 -3.91
CA GLY A 430 -7.85 -3.96 -2.82
C GLY A 430 -8.37 -4.59 -1.53
N HIS A 431 -7.65 -4.36 -0.44
CA HIS A 431 -8.05 -4.77 0.91
C HIS A 431 -9.19 -3.90 1.44
N ILE A 432 -9.99 -4.46 2.35
CA ILE A 432 -11.10 -3.77 3.00
C ILE A 432 -10.96 -3.96 4.51
N VAL A 433 -11.17 -2.89 5.27
CA VAL A 433 -11.16 -2.92 6.74
C VAL A 433 -12.47 -2.37 7.25
N ALA A 434 -13.06 -3.05 8.23
CA ALA A 434 -14.22 -2.57 8.96
C ALA A 434 -13.81 -2.18 10.39
N HIS A 435 -13.95 -0.90 10.73
CA HIS A 435 -13.81 -0.40 12.08
C HIS A 435 -15.17 -0.30 12.75
N VAL A 436 -15.36 -1.05 13.83
CA VAL A 436 -16.62 -1.08 14.57
C VAL A 436 -16.40 -0.99 16.09
N ASN A 437 -17.31 -0.29 16.76
CA ASN A 437 -17.36 -0.11 18.20
C ASN A 437 -18.48 -0.96 18.77
N VAL A 438 -18.11 -2.06 19.42
CA VAL A 438 -19.04 -3.13 19.79
C VAL A 438 -19.03 -3.45 21.28
N SER A 439 -20.15 -3.96 21.79
CA SER A 439 -20.26 -4.50 23.15
C SER A 439 -21.24 -5.67 23.15
N ALA A 440 -21.23 -6.51 24.18
CA ALA A 440 -22.27 -7.52 24.40
C ALA A 440 -22.95 -7.33 25.75
N THR A 441 -24.22 -7.70 25.85
CA THR A 441 -24.96 -7.79 27.12
C THR A 441 -25.68 -9.12 27.24
N ALA A 442 -25.87 -9.59 28.48
CA ALA A 442 -26.64 -10.79 28.74
C ALA A 442 -28.14 -10.52 28.54
N GLN A 443 -28.86 -11.49 27.99
CA GLN A 443 -30.32 -11.50 28.06
C GLN A 443 -30.78 -11.81 29.49
N LEU A 444 -31.99 -11.37 29.86
CA LEU A 444 -32.51 -11.58 31.20
C LEU A 444 -32.56 -13.08 31.56
N GLY A 445 -31.83 -13.48 32.60
CA GLY A 445 -31.72 -14.88 33.03
C GLY A 445 -30.75 -15.74 32.20
N GLY A 446 -30.07 -15.15 31.21
CA GLY A 446 -29.06 -15.81 30.39
C GLY A 446 -27.64 -15.74 30.97
N PRO A 447 -26.69 -16.50 30.39
CA PRO A 447 -25.29 -16.43 30.77
C PRO A 447 -24.67 -15.06 30.44
N ILE A 448 -23.60 -14.74 31.14
CA ILE A 448 -22.83 -13.50 30.94
C ILE A 448 -21.90 -13.69 29.73
N PRO A 449 -22.00 -12.87 28.66
CA PRO A 449 -21.09 -12.97 27.53
C PRO A 449 -19.65 -12.64 27.97
N LYS A 450 -18.71 -13.43 27.46
CA LYS A 450 -17.26 -13.35 27.73
C LYS A 450 -16.45 -13.00 26.49
N ASP A 451 -17.09 -12.98 25.31
CA ASP A 451 -16.47 -12.65 24.03
C ASP A 451 -17.55 -12.30 22.99
N ILE A 452 -17.12 -11.81 21.82
CA ILE A 452 -17.96 -11.46 20.69
C ILE A 452 -17.27 -11.97 19.42
N ASP A 453 -17.99 -12.69 18.58
CA ASP A 453 -17.55 -13.01 17.21
C ASP A 453 -18.28 -12.11 16.21
N LEU A 454 -17.51 -11.40 15.38
CA LEU A 454 -18.01 -10.50 14.35
C LEU A 454 -17.83 -11.12 12.98
N PHE A 455 -18.93 -11.16 12.21
CA PHE A 455 -18.97 -11.66 10.84
C PHE A 455 -19.35 -10.52 9.91
N PHE A 456 -18.56 -10.31 8.86
CA PHE A 456 -18.75 -9.25 7.88
C PHE A 456 -19.02 -9.85 6.51
N THR A 457 -20.09 -9.42 5.85
CA THR A 457 -20.34 -9.75 4.43
C THR A 457 -20.57 -8.45 3.66
N LEU A 458 -19.71 -8.18 2.67
CA LEU A 458 -19.95 -7.10 1.72
C LEU A 458 -20.75 -7.64 0.54
N ARG A 459 -21.91 -7.02 0.28
CA ARG A 459 -22.86 -7.40 -0.75
C ARG A 459 -22.95 -6.33 -1.83
N HIS A 460 -23.28 -6.74 -3.03
CA HIS A 460 -23.47 -5.87 -4.19
C HIS A 460 -24.86 -6.07 -4.76
N TYR A 461 -25.59 -4.99 -4.99
CA TYR A 461 -26.96 -5.03 -5.50
C TYR A 461 -27.08 -4.29 -6.82
N LYS A 462 -27.79 -4.92 -7.75
CA LYS A 462 -28.08 -4.39 -9.08
C LYS A 462 -29.12 -3.27 -9.01
N THR A 463 -29.33 -2.59 -10.15
CA THR A 463 -30.30 -1.49 -10.28
C THR A 463 -31.73 -1.92 -9.95
N ASP A 464 -32.09 -3.16 -10.29
CA ASP A 464 -33.39 -3.81 -10.04
C ASP A 464 -33.62 -4.20 -8.57
N GLY A 465 -32.60 -4.11 -7.71
CA GLY A 465 -32.65 -4.46 -6.29
C GLY A 465 -32.26 -5.90 -5.98
N GLU A 466 -31.99 -6.74 -6.99
CA GLU A 466 -31.50 -8.10 -6.80
C GLU A 466 -30.00 -8.11 -6.45
N GLU A 467 -29.58 -9.06 -5.62
CA GLU A 467 -28.17 -9.23 -5.28
C GLU A 467 -27.38 -9.74 -6.51
N ALA A 468 -26.20 -9.14 -6.73
CA ALA A 468 -25.23 -9.59 -7.70
C ALA A 468 -24.33 -10.66 -7.05
N TYR A 469 -24.47 -11.89 -7.53
CA TYR A 469 -23.65 -13.02 -7.11
C TYR A 469 -22.47 -13.26 -8.04
N TYR A 470 -21.40 -13.79 -7.47
CA TYR A 470 -20.20 -14.22 -8.17
C TYR A 470 -19.99 -15.73 -7.98
N THR A 471 -19.18 -16.34 -8.83
CA THR A 471 -18.84 -17.76 -8.70
C THR A 471 -17.98 -17.99 -7.46
N GLY A 472 -18.52 -18.70 -6.48
CA GLY A 472 -17.79 -19.18 -5.30
C GLY A 472 -16.92 -20.41 -5.58
N LEU A 473 -16.26 -20.90 -4.54
CA LEU A 473 -15.31 -22.03 -4.58
C LEU A 473 -15.87 -23.28 -5.27
N MET A 474 -17.14 -23.61 -5.00
CA MET A 474 -17.77 -24.84 -5.51
C MET A 474 -18.68 -24.55 -6.72
N GLY A 475 -18.72 -23.32 -7.20
CA GLY A 475 -19.68 -22.85 -8.21
C GLY A 475 -20.94 -22.24 -7.59
N ASP A 476 -21.06 -22.27 -6.27
CA ASP A 476 -22.16 -21.68 -5.54
C ASP A 476 -22.20 -20.14 -5.67
N PRO A 477 -23.37 -19.51 -5.55
CA PRO A 477 -23.49 -18.05 -5.56
C PRO A 477 -22.83 -17.46 -4.30
N ALA A 478 -21.77 -16.68 -4.50
CA ALA A 478 -21.02 -16.02 -3.44
C ALA A 478 -21.25 -14.50 -3.44
N PRO A 479 -21.29 -13.86 -2.25
CA PRO A 479 -21.28 -12.40 -2.14
C PRO A 479 -19.91 -11.83 -2.55
N LEU A 480 -19.78 -10.51 -2.51
CA LEU A 480 -18.59 -9.84 -3.05
C LEU A 480 -17.32 -10.15 -2.25
N CYS A 481 -17.41 -10.12 -0.92
CA CYS A 481 -16.31 -10.40 0.00
C CYS A 481 -16.82 -10.69 1.43
N LYS A 482 -16.01 -11.37 2.24
CA LYS A 482 -16.25 -11.65 3.66
C LYS A 482 -15.04 -11.33 4.54
N GLY A 483 -15.29 -11.21 5.84
CA GLY A 483 -14.29 -10.99 6.88
C GLY A 483 -14.80 -11.42 8.25
N TRP A 484 -13.88 -11.69 9.17
CA TRP A 484 -14.18 -12.26 10.49
C TRP A 484 -13.26 -11.68 11.55
N GLN A 485 -13.75 -11.52 12.77
CA GLN A 485 -12.91 -11.14 13.90
C GLN A 485 -13.52 -11.56 15.25
N ARG A 486 -12.74 -12.30 16.06
CA ARG A 486 -13.01 -12.51 17.48
C ARG A 486 -12.54 -11.30 18.29
N VAL A 487 -13.41 -10.71 19.10
CA VAL A 487 -13.12 -9.46 19.81
C VAL A 487 -12.10 -9.65 20.92
N SER A 488 -12.02 -10.81 21.58
CA SER A 488 -10.92 -11.08 22.52
C SER A 488 -9.53 -11.06 21.87
N LEU A 489 -9.46 -11.23 20.55
CA LEU A 489 -8.23 -11.22 19.75
C LEU A 489 -8.10 -9.93 18.93
N ARG A 490 -8.72 -8.84 19.37
CA ARG A 490 -8.74 -7.54 18.66
C ARG A 490 -7.39 -6.81 18.60
N LYS A 491 -6.42 -7.17 19.44
CA LYS A 491 -5.12 -6.49 19.55
C LYS A 491 -4.38 -6.45 18.20
N VAL A 492 -4.14 -5.25 17.69
CA VAL A 492 -3.34 -4.99 16.48
C VAL A 492 -1.89 -4.81 16.90
N ASN A 493 -0.96 -5.45 16.18
CA ASN A 493 0.46 -5.19 16.34
C ASN A 493 0.86 -3.99 15.47
N MET A 494 0.86 -2.81 16.08
CA MET A 494 1.19 -1.54 15.43
C MET A 494 2.64 -1.49 14.92
N GLU A 495 3.54 -2.24 15.57
CA GLU A 495 4.96 -2.29 15.24
C GLU A 495 5.29 -3.32 14.15
N HIS A 496 4.32 -4.14 13.73
CA HIS A 496 4.58 -5.15 12.72
C HIS A 496 4.86 -4.48 11.35
N PRO A 497 5.94 -4.82 10.63
CA PRO A 497 6.34 -4.13 9.40
C PRO A 497 5.29 -4.20 8.28
N LEU A 498 4.42 -5.21 8.32
CA LEU A 498 3.30 -5.39 7.38
C LEU A 498 1.98 -4.70 7.80
N HIS A 499 1.90 -4.12 9.00
CA HIS A 499 0.71 -3.43 9.48
C HIS A 499 0.47 -2.14 8.71
N ARG A 500 -0.75 -1.95 8.20
CA ARG A 500 -1.23 -0.70 7.59
C ARG A 500 -2.66 -0.42 8.08
N GLU A 501 -3.15 0.81 7.93
CA GLU A 501 -4.54 1.16 8.30
C GLU A 501 -5.56 0.35 7.48
N ASP A 502 -5.28 0.11 6.20
CA ASP A 502 -6.07 -0.69 5.27
C ASP A 502 -5.77 -2.21 5.37
N ARG A 503 -4.84 -2.61 6.26
CA ARG A 503 -4.46 -4.00 6.47
C ARG A 503 -3.93 -4.23 7.90
N PRO A 504 -4.82 -4.37 8.91
CA PRO A 504 -4.42 -4.58 10.29
C PRO A 504 -3.64 -5.89 10.43
N HIS A 505 -2.51 -5.85 11.14
CA HIS A 505 -1.73 -7.05 11.46
C HIS A 505 -1.98 -7.49 12.89
N ARG A 506 -2.23 -8.78 13.09
CA ARG A 506 -2.44 -9.39 14.42
C ARG A 506 -1.62 -10.65 14.53
N ASP A 507 -0.95 -10.86 15.65
CA ASP A 507 -0.07 -12.03 15.84
C ASP A 507 -0.82 -13.28 16.29
N TYR A 508 -1.98 -13.11 16.95
CA TYR A 508 -2.83 -14.18 17.50
C TYR A 508 -2.08 -15.08 18.49
N LEU A 509 -1.24 -14.49 19.34
CA LEU A 509 -0.54 -15.19 20.43
C LEU A 509 -1.44 -15.30 21.67
N SER A 510 -1.13 -16.23 22.55
CA SER A 510 -1.82 -16.37 23.84
C SER A 510 -1.76 -15.13 24.71
N THR A 511 -0.71 -14.31 24.55
CA THR A 511 -0.50 -13.03 25.25
C THR A 511 -1.27 -11.86 24.63
N ASP A 512 -1.92 -12.04 23.47
CA ASP A 512 -2.68 -10.99 22.80
C ASP A 512 -4.15 -10.96 23.21
N VAL A 513 -4.57 -11.89 24.06
CA VAL A 513 -5.96 -12.02 24.50
C VAL A 513 -6.32 -10.87 25.41
N LEU A 514 -7.31 -10.09 24.99
CA LEU A 514 -7.88 -8.99 25.75
C LEU A 514 -9.28 -9.38 26.22
N PRO A 515 -9.62 -9.19 27.51
CA PRO A 515 -10.93 -9.58 28.02
C PRO A 515 -12.07 -8.80 27.33
N VAL A 516 -13.25 -9.41 27.30
CA VAL A 516 -14.50 -8.77 26.90
C VAL A 516 -15.46 -8.83 28.09
N LEU A 517 -15.65 -7.66 28.69
CA LEU A 517 -16.57 -7.40 29.79
C LEU A 517 -17.94 -6.95 29.26
N PRO A 518 -19.05 -7.44 29.84
CA PRO A 518 -20.41 -7.05 29.45
C PRO A 518 -20.64 -5.55 29.54
N GLY A 519 -21.27 -4.97 28.51
CA GLY A 519 -21.62 -3.56 28.43
C GLY A 519 -20.46 -2.60 28.11
N GLU A 520 -19.21 -3.05 28.20
CA GLU A 520 -18.04 -2.25 27.80
C GLU A 520 -17.91 -2.23 26.26
N VAL A 521 -17.53 -1.07 25.72
CA VAL A 521 -17.43 -0.82 24.29
C VAL A 521 -15.99 -0.98 23.81
N TYR A 522 -15.80 -1.83 22.80
CA TYR A 522 -14.50 -2.15 22.20
C TYR A 522 -14.44 -1.69 20.75
N ALA A 523 -13.41 -0.93 20.41
CA ALA A 523 -13.07 -0.64 19.02
C ALA A 523 -12.33 -1.84 18.39
N VAL A 524 -12.75 -2.22 17.18
CA VAL A 524 -12.25 -3.40 16.49
C VAL A 524 -12.08 -3.12 15.00
N ASP A 525 -10.85 -3.28 14.49
CA ASP A 525 -10.55 -3.22 13.06
C ASP A 525 -10.53 -4.64 12.46
N ALA A 526 -11.56 -5.05 11.74
CA ALA A 526 -11.64 -6.36 11.12
C ALA A 526 -11.17 -6.32 9.65
N GLU A 527 -10.33 -7.28 9.27
CA GLU A 527 -9.94 -7.50 7.88
C GLU A 527 -11.10 -8.20 7.14
N LEU A 528 -11.59 -7.57 6.07
CA LEU A 528 -12.29 -8.25 4.99
C LEU A 528 -11.27 -8.57 3.91
N TRP A 529 -11.37 -9.76 3.32
CA TRP A 529 -10.38 -10.23 2.37
C TRP A 529 -10.30 -9.33 1.12
N PRO A 530 -9.16 -9.32 0.41
CA PRO A 530 -9.01 -8.47 -0.76
C PRO A 530 -10.04 -8.81 -1.83
N THR A 531 -10.59 -7.79 -2.49
CA THR A 531 -11.66 -7.97 -3.47
C THR A 531 -11.44 -7.10 -4.71
N ASN A 532 -12.19 -7.41 -5.76
CA ASN A 532 -12.34 -6.59 -6.94
C ASN A 532 -13.81 -6.58 -7.41
N VAL A 533 -14.34 -5.41 -7.81
CA VAL A 533 -15.60 -5.25 -8.56
C VAL A 533 -15.71 -3.89 -9.27
N ILE A 534 -16.42 -3.89 -10.40
CA ILE A 534 -16.98 -2.73 -11.08
C ILE A 534 -18.45 -2.58 -10.68
N VAL A 535 -18.76 -1.49 -9.99
CA VAL A 535 -20.12 -1.07 -9.60
C VAL A 535 -20.61 -0.05 -10.62
N ARG A 536 -21.73 -0.33 -11.28
CA ARG A 536 -22.32 0.55 -12.30
C ARG A 536 -23.22 1.63 -11.71
N PRO A 537 -23.50 2.71 -12.47
CA PRO A 537 -24.52 3.68 -12.08
C PRO A 537 -25.86 3.02 -11.74
N GLY A 538 -26.44 3.44 -10.62
CA GLY A 538 -27.69 2.93 -10.07
C GLY A 538 -27.55 1.66 -9.22
N GLU A 539 -26.41 0.96 -9.27
CA GLU A 539 -26.08 -0.15 -8.36
C GLU A 539 -25.63 0.39 -7.00
N TRP A 540 -25.62 -0.47 -5.97
CA TRP A 540 -25.29 -0.07 -4.60
C TRP A 540 -24.70 -1.23 -3.80
N LEU A 541 -24.05 -0.91 -2.68
CA LEU A 541 -23.40 -1.90 -1.81
C LEU A 541 -24.09 -1.97 -0.46
N ALA A 542 -23.99 -3.12 0.20
CA ALA A 542 -24.40 -3.26 1.59
C ALA A 542 -23.35 -3.97 2.41
N LEU A 543 -23.11 -3.49 3.63
CA LEU A 543 -22.31 -4.20 4.62
C LEU A 543 -23.22 -4.86 5.64
N GLU A 544 -23.13 -6.18 5.72
CA GLU A 544 -23.73 -6.98 6.77
C GLU A 544 -22.74 -7.14 7.92
N ILE A 545 -23.18 -6.86 9.14
CA ILE A 545 -22.45 -7.15 10.38
C ILE A 545 -23.31 -8.08 11.23
N GLY A 546 -22.85 -9.31 11.42
CA GLY A 546 -23.60 -10.36 12.10
C GLY A 546 -22.81 -11.10 13.17
N SER A 547 -23.48 -12.06 13.79
CA SER A 547 -22.93 -12.92 14.85
C SER A 547 -22.61 -14.34 14.38
N GLY A 548 -22.78 -14.64 13.09
CA GLY A 548 -22.50 -15.93 12.46
C GLY A 548 -22.40 -15.83 10.94
N ASP A 549 -21.99 -16.94 10.32
CA ASP A 549 -21.89 -17.02 8.86
C ASP A 549 -23.25 -16.88 8.17
N THR A 550 -23.22 -16.24 7.01
CA THR A 550 -24.35 -16.14 6.09
C THR A 550 -23.99 -16.75 4.73
N GLN A 551 -24.91 -16.69 3.76
CA GLN A 551 -24.74 -17.23 2.40
C GLN A 551 -23.34 -16.98 1.80
N GLY A 552 -22.83 -17.98 1.06
CA GLY A 552 -21.55 -17.93 0.36
C GLY A 552 -20.37 -18.52 1.13
N CYS A 553 -20.61 -19.11 2.31
CA CYS A 553 -19.58 -19.85 3.06
C CYS A 553 -19.49 -21.34 2.68
N GLY A 554 -20.50 -21.92 2.01
CA GLY A 554 -20.53 -23.37 1.75
C GLY A 554 -20.30 -24.18 3.03
N PHE A 555 -19.33 -25.09 3.01
CA PHE A 555 -18.89 -25.85 4.19
C PHE A 555 -17.73 -25.19 4.98
N PHE A 556 -17.33 -23.97 4.63
CA PHE A 556 -16.31 -23.16 5.32
C PHE A 556 -16.93 -22.34 6.46
N THR A 557 -17.80 -22.96 7.25
CA THR A 557 -18.49 -22.28 8.35
C THR A 557 -17.70 -22.35 9.66
N HIS A 558 -17.91 -21.35 10.50
CA HIS A 558 -17.31 -21.15 11.80
C HIS A 558 -18.20 -21.73 12.91
N SER A 559 -18.74 -22.92 12.68
CA SER A 559 -19.53 -23.66 13.66
C SER A 559 -18.57 -24.53 14.48
N SER A 560 -18.36 -24.18 15.75
CA SER A 560 -17.46 -24.93 16.63
C SER A 560 -17.92 -24.86 18.07
N ASP A 561 -17.38 -25.76 18.90
CA ASP A 561 -17.68 -25.85 20.33
C ASP A 561 -17.14 -24.64 21.14
N GLU A 562 -16.43 -23.71 20.49
CA GLU A 562 -16.02 -22.43 21.07
C GLU A 562 -17.17 -21.40 21.09
N ARG A 563 -18.18 -21.60 20.24
CA ARG A 563 -19.31 -20.67 20.06
C ARG A 563 -20.55 -21.17 20.79
N VAL A 564 -20.44 -21.28 22.11
CA VAL A 564 -21.53 -21.73 23.00
C VAL A 564 -22.21 -20.56 23.72
N PRO A 565 -23.50 -20.69 24.11
CA PRO A 565 -24.24 -19.65 24.83
C PRO A 565 -23.52 -19.14 26.09
N GLU A 566 -22.81 -19.99 26.82
CA GLU A 566 -22.11 -19.64 28.06
C GLU A 566 -20.91 -18.69 27.86
N VAL A 567 -20.43 -18.57 26.62
CA VAL A 567 -19.30 -17.72 26.23
C VAL A 567 -19.78 -16.53 25.39
N MET A 568 -20.65 -16.78 24.43
CA MET A 568 -21.01 -15.81 23.38
C MET A 568 -22.48 -15.37 23.45
N GLY A 569 -23.31 -15.97 24.30
CA GLY A 569 -24.76 -15.73 24.31
C GLY A 569 -25.15 -14.32 24.77
N GLY A 570 -26.35 -13.89 24.36
CA GLY A 570 -26.87 -12.56 24.67
C GLY A 570 -27.07 -11.71 23.41
N ASP A 571 -27.03 -10.39 23.59
CA ASP A 571 -27.20 -9.42 22.52
C ASP A 571 -25.89 -8.69 22.25
N ASN A 572 -25.48 -8.65 20.98
CA ASN A 572 -24.38 -7.84 20.49
C ASN A 572 -24.89 -6.45 20.12
N HIS A 573 -24.04 -5.45 20.27
CA HIS A 573 -24.39 -4.05 20.03
C HIS A 573 -23.34 -3.34 19.19
N ILE A 574 -23.77 -2.42 18.32
CA ILE A 574 -22.92 -1.45 17.61
C ILE A 574 -23.29 -0.05 18.10
N HIS A 575 -22.30 0.73 18.52
CA HIS A 575 -22.48 2.03 19.17
C HIS A 575 -22.16 3.20 18.26
N PHE A 576 -22.99 4.26 18.30
CA PHE A 576 -22.85 5.45 17.48
C PHE A 576 -22.93 6.71 18.35
N ASN A 577 -21.87 7.49 18.41
CA ASN A 577 -21.83 8.84 18.98
C ASN A 577 -20.53 9.56 18.57
N THR A 578 -20.26 10.75 19.14
CA THR A 578 -19.04 11.53 18.86
C THR A 578 -17.73 10.84 19.23
N ARG A 579 -17.76 9.84 20.12
CA ARG A 579 -16.62 9.00 20.51
C ARG A 579 -16.54 7.70 19.69
N TYR A 580 -17.68 7.13 19.33
CA TYR A 580 -17.79 5.85 18.63
C TYR A 580 -18.25 6.07 17.19
N THR A 581 -17.27 6.28 16.32
CA THR A 581 -17.48 6.39 14.87
C THR A 581 -17.13 5.06 14.23
N ASN A 582 -18.03 4.52 13.41
CA ASN A 582 -17.85 3.24 12.73
C ASN A 582 -17.70 3.48 11.22
N TRP A 583 -16.85 2.71 10.54
CA TRP A 583 -16.61 2.89 9.11
C TRP A 583 -16.08 1.62 8.46
N ILE A 584 -16.21 1.55 7.13
CA ILE A 584 -15.41 0.65 6.30
C ILE A 584 -14.49 1.45 5.39
N ILE A 585 -13.26 1.00 5.20
CA ILE A 585 -12.38 1.53 4.16
C ILE A 585 -12.65 0.77 2.86
N ARG A 586 -12.91 1.53 1.80
CA ARG A 586 -13.02 1.01 0.45
C ARG A 586 -11.82 1.42 -0.38
N ALA A 587 -11.11 0.44 -0.92
CA ALA A 587 -10.08 0.63 -1.92
C ALA A 587 -10.72 1.04 -3.27
N ARG A 588 -10.94 2.34 -3.49
CA ARG A 588 -11.53 2.89 -4.70
C ARG A 588 -10.44 3.10 -5.75
N PHE A 589 -10.79 2.85 -7.00
CA PHE A 589 -9.96 3.21 -8.13
C PHE A 589 -10.76 4.09 -9.11
N SER A 590 -10.29 5.30 -9.37
CA SER A 590 -10.87 6.20 -10.36
C SER A 590 -10.47 5.73 -11.76
N ARG A 591 -11.44 5.25 -12.56
CA ARG A 591 -11.21 4.97 -13.98
C ARG A 591 -11.04 6.31 -14.71
N GLY A 592 -9.79 6.68 -15.01
CA GLY A 592 -9.51 7.49 -16.20
C GLY A 592 -9.83 6.67 -17.45
N ASP A 593 -10.30 7.32 -18.51
CA ASP A 593 -10.80 6.71 -19.76
C ASP A 593 -9.85 5.68 -20.40
N GLY A 594 -9.90 4.44 -19.93
CA GLY A 594 -9.11 3.32 -20.43
C GLY A 594 -9.76 2.70 -21.66
N LYS A 595 -9.21 2.96 -22.84
CA LYS A 595 -9.51 2.21 -24.07
C LYS A 595 -9.37 0.71 -23.80
N ARG A 596 -10.41 -0.06 -24.17
CA ARG A 596 -10.37 -1.53 -24.18
C ARG A 596 -9.20 -1.99 -25.07
N HIS A 597 -8.17 -2.60 -24.49
CA HIS A 597 -7.21 -3.36 -25.29
C HIS A 597 -7.85 -4.68 -25.70
N ALA A 598 -8.42 -4.71 -26.91
CA ALA A 598 -8.83 -5.94 -27.56
C ALA A 598 -7.59 -6.64 -28.14
N VAL A 599 -7.46 -7.95 -27.85
CA VAL A 599 -6.48 -8.85 -28.47
C VAL A 599 -6.73 -8.92 -29.99
N PRO A 600 -5.71 -8.84 -30.87
CA PRO A 600 -5.95 -8.77 -32.30
C PRO A 600 -6.34 -10.15 -32.88
N ARG A 601 -7.53 -10.23 -33.50
CA ARG A 601 -7.87 -11.29 -34.47
C ARG A 601 -7.55 -10.82 -35.89
N LYS A 602 -6.99 -11.70 -36.71
CA LYS A 602 -6.64 -11.50 -38.14
C LYS A 602 -7.85 -11.08 -39.00
N PRO A 603 -7.66 -10.33 -40.11
CA PRO A 603 -8.75 -9.66 -40.82
C PRO A 603 -9.40 -10.52 -41.92
N ALA A 604 -10.72 -10.34 -42.11
CA ALA A 604 -11.41 -10.70 -43.35
C ALA A 604 -12.38 -9.56 -43.77
N ARG A 605 -12.05 -8.98 -44.93
CA ARG A 605 -12.81 -8.30 -46.00
C ARG A 605 -13.94 -7.27 -45.70
N ASP A 606 -13.80 -6.16 -46.43
CA ASP A 606 -14.70 -5.01 -46.66
C ASP A 606 -16.16 -5.32 -46.97
N VAL A 607 -17.07 -4.53 -46.38
CA VAL A 607 -18.32 -4.03 -47.00
C VAL A 607 -18.65 -2.61 -46.48
N GLN A 608 -19.07 -1.72 -47.38
CA GLN A 608 -19.32 -0.27 -47.22
C GLN A 608 -20.69 0.10 -46.60
N ARG A 609 -20.67 1.14 -45.72
CA ARG A 609 -21.60 2.30 -45.50
C ARG A 609 -23.12 2.04 -45.18
N PRO A 610 -23.94 3.01 -44.68
CA PRO A 610 -23.73 4.46 -44.42
C PRO A 610 -24.20 5.01 -43.04
N GLU A 611 -23.91 6.30 -42.89
CA GLU A 611 -24.18 7.26 -41.81
C GLU A 611 -25.66 7.49 -41.46
N THR A 612 -25.92 7.85 -40.19
CA THR A 612 -26.91 8.90 -39.85
C THR A 612 -26.48 9.67 -38.60
N GLN A 613 -26.62 10.99 -38.70
CA GLN A 613 -26.11 12.04 -37.84
C GLN A 613 -27.01 12.31 -36.62
N GLY A 614 -26.36 12.82 -35.55
CA GLY A 614 -26.86 14.01 -34.87
C GLY A 614 -27.04 13.92 -33.36
N ARG A 615 -26.06 14.40 -32.58
CA ARG A 615 -26.25 15.53 -31.65
C ARG A 615 -24.94 15.98 -30.96
N LEU A 616 -24.68 17.28 -31.15
CA LEU A 616 -23.98 18.24 -30.29
C LEU A 616 -22.54 17.93 -29.85
N SER A 617 -21.62 18.38 -30.71
CA SER A 617 -20.21 18.62 -30.46
C SER A 617 -19.99 19.80 -29.50
N ILE A 618 -19.50 19.52 -28.30
CA ILE A 618 -18.58 20.44 -27.60
C ILE A 618 -17.18 20.03 -28.04
N SER A 619 -16.43 21.01 -28.54
CA SER A 619 -15.20 20.84 -29.31
C SER A 619 -14.10 20.05 -28.56
N ILE A 620 -13.91 18.79 -28.96
CA ILE A 620 -12.69 17.97 -28.76
C ILE A 620 -11.58 18.48 -29.72
N SER A 621 -11.42 19.80 -29.88
CA SER A 621 -10.33 20.37 -30.69
C SER A 621 -9.21 20.97 -29.85
N TYR A 622 -9.42 21.13 -28.53
CA TYR A 622 -8.36 21.59 -27.62
C TYR A 622 -7.53 20.43 -27.03
N LEU A 623 -8.11 19.25 -26.80
CA LEU A 623 -7.38 18.08 -26.26
C LEU A 623 -6.75 17.18 -27.33
N ALA A 624 -7.27 17.17 -28.56
CA ALA A 624 -6.76 16.29 -29.62
C ALA A 624 -5.50 16.84 -30.33
N LYS A 625 -5.23 18.15 -30.28
CA LYS A 625 -4.03 18.76 -30.87
C LYS A 625 -2.77 18.65 -30.01
N ALA A 626 -2.88 18.35 -28.71
CA ALA A 626 -1.71 18.16 -27.85
C ALA A 626 -1.17 16.72 -27.87
N LEU A 627 -1.97 15.72 -28.26
CA LEU A 627 -1.59 14.31 -28.22
C LEU A 627 -1.12 13.71 -29.55
N THR A 628 -1.11 14.49 -30.65
CA THR A 628 -0.71 14.00 -31.99
C THR A 628 0.58 14.62 -32.54
N SER A 629 1.39 15.29 -31.70
CA SER A 629 2.74 15.69 -32.08
C SER A 629 3.76 15.58 -30.93
N MET A 630 3.91 14.39 -30.35
CA MET A 630 5.21 14.01 -29.80
C MET A 630 5.56 12.64 -30.35
N SER A 631 6.17 12.66 -31.54
CA SER A 631 6.87 11.50 -32.07
C SER A 631 7.96 11.08 -31.08
N SER A 632 8.14 9.77 -31.00
CA SER A 632 9.17 8.98 -30.35
C SER A 632 10.60 9.57 -30.29
N SER A 633 10.77 10.64 -29.52
CA SER A 633 12.06 11.17 -29.08
C SER A 633 11.91 11.58 -27.62
N GLU A 634 12.75 11.03 -26.77
CA GLU A 634 12.77 11.33 -25.34
C GLU A 634 13.03 12.85 -25.16
N GLN A 635 12.26 13.52 -24.28
CA GLN A 635 12.48 14.93 -23.96
C GLN A 635 13.74 15.05 -23.11
N LEU A 636 14.85 15.38 -23.76
CA LEU A 636 16.16 15.45 -23.13
C LEU A 636 16.48 16.87 -22.69
N ILE A 637 17.16 17.00 -21.56
CA ILE A 637 17.75 18.25 -21.07
C ILE A 637 18.84 18.66 -22.05
N LYS A 638 18.69 19.84 -22.66
CA LYS A 638 19.62 20.43 -23.62
C LYS A 638 20.64 21.33 -22.94
N SER A 639 20.18 22.14 -21.98
CA SER A 639 21.05 23.01 -21.19
C SER A 639 20.45 23.31 -19.83
N ILE A 640 21.34 23.61 -18.87
CA ILE A 640 21.01 24.08 -17.54
C ILE A 640 21.90 25.29 -17.29
N VAL A 641 21.30 26.42 -16.94
CA VAL A 641 22.01 27.70 -16.79
C VAL A 641 21.57 28.36 -15.49
N PRO A 642 22.50 28.67 -14.57
CA PRO A 642 22.20 29.53 -13.44
C PRO A 642 22.03 30.99 -13.92
N LEU A 643 20.99 31.67 -13.44
CA LEU A 643 20.73 33.07 -13.74
C LEU A 643 20.71 33.88 -12.45
N HIS A 644 21.73 34.72 -12.27
CA HIS A 644 21.79 35.68 -11.17
C HIS A 644 21.02 36.93 -11.55
N VAL A 645 19.91 37.19 -10.84
CA VAL A 645 18.99 38.33 -11.06
C VAL A 645 18.76 39.02 -9.72
N GLY A 646 19.23 40.25 -9.55
CA GLY A 646 19.19 40.92 -8.25
C GLY A 646 19.85 40.05 -7.18
N GLN A 647 19.15 39.82 -6.07
CA GLN A 647 19.60 38.93 -4.99
C GLN A 647 19.23 37.45 -5.16
N PHE A 648 18.55 37.11 -6.26
CA PHE A 648 18.02 35.77 -6.51
C PHE A 648 18.92 34.96 -7.43
N MET A 649 18.88 33.63 -7.25
CA MET A 649 19.57 32.67 -8.11
C MET A 649 18.57 31.70 -8.72
N PHE A 650 18.32 31.86 -10.02
CA PHE A 650 17.43 30.99 -10.77
C PHE A 650 18.19 29.87 -11.48
N VAL A 651 17.50 28.78 -11.76
CA VAL A 651 17.94 27.71 -12.65
C VAL A 651 17.02 27.72 -13.86
N ARG A 652 17.58 27.97 -15.04
CA ARG A 652 16.88 27.82 -16.33
C ARG A 652 17.28 26.50 -16.97
N ILE A 653 16.32 25.62 -17.18
CA ILE A 653 16.52 24.34 -17.90
C ILE A 653 15.80 24.40 -19.23
N GLU A 654 16.52 24.17 -20.33
CA GLU A 654 15.94 24.06 -21.66
C GLU A 654 16.01 22.61 -22.15
N THR A 655 14.95 22.13 -22.78
CA THR A 655 14.87 20.80 -23.36
C THR A 655 15.13 20.81 -24.86
N ASN A 656 15.44 19.65 -25.45
CA ASN A 656 15.62 19.49 -26.91
C ASN A 656 14.35 19.81 -27.73
N CYS A 657 13.18 19.82 -27.10
CA CYS A 657 11.91 20.23 -27.72
C CYS A 657 11.52 21.69 -27.46
N GLY A 658 12.42 22.50 -26.88
CA GLY A 658 12.21 23.94 -26.68
C GLY A 658 11.35 24.32 -25.47
N ILE A 659 10.98 23.37 -24.60
CA ILE A 659 10.30 23.68 -23.33
C ILE A 659 11.35 24.14 -22.32
N ILE A 660 11.04 25.26 -21.64
CA ILE A 660 11.89 25.90 -20.65
C ILE A 660 11.23 25.83 -19.27
N GLY A 661 11.97 25.31 -18.29
CA GLY A 661 11.60 25.33 -16.88
C GLY A 661 12.43 26.32 -16.09
N PHE A 662 11.81 26.90 -15.06
CA PHE A 662 12.47 27.77 -14.09
C PHE A 662 12.35 27.20 -12.68
N GLY A 663 13.42 27.34 -11.91
CA GLY A 663 13.43 27.08 -10.48
C GLY A 663 14.36 28.05 -9.76
N GLU A 664 14.37 28.03 -8.43
CA GLU A 664 15.10 28.99 -7.60
C GLU A 664 15.94 28.27 -6.54
N CYS A 665 17.13 28.81 -6.25
CA CYS A 665 18.01 28.36 -5.17
C CYS A 665 17.87 29.32 -3.97
N GLY A 666 17.46 28.83 -2.80
CA GLY A 666 17.00 29.68 -1.69
C GLY A 666 18.08 30.31 -0.80
N ILE A 667 19.36 30.05 -1.04
CA ILE A 667 20.45 30.48 -0.16
C ILE A 667 20.99 31.88 -0.49
N TRP A 668 20.20 32.92 -0.23
CA TRP A 668 20.48 34.32 -0.56
C TRP A 668 21.88 34.83 -0.16
N GLY A 669 22.47 34.36 0.95
CA GLY A 669 23.81 34.75 1.38
C GLY A 669 24.98 34.10 0.62
N HIS A 670 24.74 33.01 -0.10
CA HIS A 670 25.78 32.21 -0.75
C HIS A 670 25.41 31.80 -2.19
N ILE A 671 24.57 32.58 -2.86
CA ILE A 671 24.00 32.28 -4.19
C ILE A 671 25.02 31.90 -5.27
N ALA A 672 26.20 32.54 -5.28
CA ALA A 672 27.27 32.21 -6.22
C ALA A 672 27.77 30.78 -6.05
N ALA A 673 27.79 30.25 -4.82
CA ALA A 673 28.18 28.86 -4.57
C ALA A 673 27.15 27.88 -5.15
N SER A 674 25.85 28.16 -4.99
CA SER A 674 24.80 27.35 -5.64
C SER A 674 24.90 27.40 -7.17
N ALA A 675 25.20 28.56 -7.76
CA ALA A 675 25.40 28.67 -9.21
C ALA A 675 26.49 27.72 -9.72
N THR A 676 27.66 27.71 -9.05
CA THR A 676 28.75 26.79 -9.39
C THR A 676 28.35 25.32 -9.22
N VAL A 677 27.53 24.99 -8.22
CA VAL A 677 27.01 23.62 -8.04
C VAL A 677 26.02 23.25 -9.14
N VAL A 678 25.16 24.17 -9.58
CA VAL A 678 24.23 23.95 -10.71
C VAL A 678 25.02 23.64 -11.99
N GLU A 679 26.08 24.40 -12.29
CA GLU A 679 26.97 24.13 -13.41
C GLU A 679 27.61 22.74 -13.31
N ARG A 680 28.03 22.35 -12.11
CA ARG A 680 28.60 21.01 -11.86
C ARG A 680 27.59 19.89 -12.10
N PHE A 681 26.33 20.04 -11.65
CA PHE A 681 25.29 19.04 -11.92
C PHE A 681 24.85 19.01 -13.38
N ALA A 682 25.01 20.12 -14.13
CA ALA A 682 24.73 20.15 -15.55
C ALA A 682 25.58 19.15 -16.35
N GLU A 683 26.82 18.87 -15.93
CA GLU A 683 27.69 17.86 -16.56
C GLU A 683 27.06 16.45 -16.60
N TYR A 684 26.23 16.12 -15.61
CA TYR A 684 25.49 14.85 -15.54
C TYR A 684 24.13 14.93 -16.25
N LEU A 685 23.40 16.03 -16.04
CA LEU A 685 22.00 16.16 -16.42
C LEU A 685 21.81 16.44 -17.92
N VAL A 686 22.75 17.12 -18.58
CA VAL A 686 22.65 17.38 -20.03
C VAL A 686 22.63 16.06 -20.81
N GLY A 687 21.69 15.94 -21.73
CA GLY A 687 21.42 14.71 -22.48
C GLY A 687 20.60 13.66 -21.72
N LYS A 688 20.13 13.95 -20.49
CA LYS A 688 19.26 13.05 -19.73
C LYS A 688 17.78 13.41 -19.87
N PRO A 689 16.86 12.47 -19.62
CA PRO A 689 15.43 12.72 -19.73
C PRO A 689 14.93 13.67 -18.63
N ALA A 690 14.25 14.75 -18.99
CA ALA A 690 13.76 15.74 -18.02
C ALA A 690 12.68 15.18 -17.07
N ALA A 691 11.92 14.17 -17.51
CA ALA A 691 10.83 13.58 -16.74
C ALA A 691 11.27 12.69 -15.56
N HIS A 692 12.54 12.31 -15.48
CA HIS A 692 13.09 11.41 -14.45
C HIS A 692 13.46 12.17 -13.15
N ILE A 693 12.55 13.04 -12.68
CA ILE A 693 12.81 14.02 -11.60
C ILE A 693 13.35 13.35 -10.32
N GLU A 694 12.63 12.38 -9.77
CA GLU A 694 13.00 11.65 -8.54
C GLU A 694 14.35 10.90 -8.70
N HIS A 695 14.64 10.40 -9.89
CA HIS A 695 15.92 9.74 -10.17
C HIS A 695 17.08 10.74 -10.14
N HIS A 696 16.93 11.87 -10.84
CA HIS A 696 17.93 12.93 -10.87
C HIS A 696 18.17 13.52 -9.48
N TRP A 697 17.08 13.72 -8.72
CA TRP A 697 17.13 14.11 -7.32
C TRP A 697 18.01 13.16 -6.51
N ASN A 698 17.78 11.84 -6.63
CA ASN A 698 18.57 10.84 -5.92
C ASN A 698 20.02 10.77 -6.40
N VAL A 699 20.29 10.97 -7.69
CA VAL A 699 21.67 11.00 -8.20
C VAL A 699 22.42 12.20 -7.63
N MET A 700 21.86 13.40 -7.70
CA MET A 700 22.51 14.61 -7.17
C MET A 700 22.71 14.51 -5.65
N HIS A 701 21.71 14.02 -4.91
CA HIS A 701 21.78 13.87 -3.46
C HIS A 701 22.81 12.80 -3.04
N ARG A 702 22.82 11.63 -3.68
CA ARG A 702 23.74 10.51 -3.33
C ARG A 702 25.16 10.70 -3.86
N PHE A 703 25.32 11.44 -4.97
CA PHE A 703 26.64 11.78 -5.52
C PHE A 703 27.38 12.81 -4.66
N SER A 704 26.63 13.71 -4.00
CA SER A 704 27.19 14.78 -3.18
C SER A 704 27.66 14.26 -1.82
N TYR A 705 28.56 13.26 -1.78
CA TYR A 705 29.08 12.58 -0.58
C TYR A 705 29.32 13.49 0.64
N PHE A 706 29.66 14.77 0.39
CA PHE A 706 29.61 15.86 1.34
C PHE A 706 28.46 16.83 0.99
N GLN A 707 27.46 16.91 1.86
CA GLN A 707 26.29 17.77 1.66
C GLN A 707 26.40 19.11 2.40
N GLY A 708 25.50 20.04 2.05
CA GLY A 708 25.34 21.33 2.71
C GLY A 708 24.32 22.21 1.99
N LEU A 709 24.03 23.37 2.58
CA LEU A 709 22.99 24.32 2.13
C LEU A 709 23.12 24.70 0.64
N ALA A 710 24.31 25.06 0.17
CA ALA A 710 24.52 25.48 -1.22
C ALA A 710 24.26 24.34 -2.23
N ILE A 711 24.57 23.10 -1.86
CA ILE A 711 24.34 21.93 -2.71
C ILE A 711 22.85 21.60 -2.76
N ASN A 712 22.18 21.55 -1.61
CA ASN A 712 20.76 21.23 -1.55
C ASN A 712 19.88 22.35 -2.15
N ALA A 713 20.31 23.61 -2.08
CA ALA A 713 19.66 24.69 -2.82
C ALA A 713 19.80 24.56 -4.35
N ALA A 714 20.96 24.12 -4.84
CA ALA A 714 21.14 23.80 -6.26
C ALA A 714 20.26 22.63 -6.70
N ILE A 715 20.18 21.57 -5.88
CA ILE A 715 19.25 20.45 -6.10
C ILE A 715 17.81 20.95 -6.16
N SER A 716 17.42 21.84 -5.24
CA SER A 716 16.08 22.41 -5.18
C SER A 716 15.73 23.24 -6.41
N GLY A 717 16.64 24.12 -6.85
CA GLY A 717 16.44 24.92 -8.06
C GLY A 717 16.29 24.06 -9.32
N ILE A 718 17.09 23.00 -9.44
CA ILE A 718 16.96 22.03 -10.54
C ILE A 718 15.65 21.25 -10.45
N ASP A 719 15.29 20.75 -9.26
CA ASP A 719 14.06 19.98 -9.03
C ASP A 719 12.80 20.80 -9.38
N ILE A 720 12.72 22.04 -8.91
CA ILE A 720 11.63 22.97 -9.24
C ILE A 720 11.53 23.19 -10.75
N ALA A 721 12.65 23.42 -11.44
CA ALA A 721 12.68 23.63 -12.89
C ALA A 721 12.24 22.39 -13.69
N LEU A 722 12.60 21.18 -13.22
CA LEU A 722 12.16 19.93 -13.85
C LEU A 722 10.66 19.68 -13.64
N TRP A 723 10.13 20.01 -12.46
CA TRP A 723 8.68 19.98 -12.20
C TRP A 723 7.91 20.99 -13.06
N ASP A 724 8.47 22.19 -13.25
CA ASP A 724 7.92 23.22 -14.14
C ASP A 724 7.88 22.72 -15.60
N ILE A 725 8.97 22.11 -16.10
CA ILE A 725 8.99 21.46 -17.43
C ILE A 725 7.91 20.39 -17.53
N LYS A 726 7.76 19.54 -16.51
CA LYS A 726 6.79 18.44 -16.54
C LYS A 726 5.35 18.97 -16.58
N GLY A 727 5.03 19.98 -15.77
CA GLY A 727 3.71 20.63 -15.81
C GLY A 727 3.45 21.32 -17.15
N LYS A 728 4.42 22.05 -17.70
CA LYS A 728 4.34 22.69 -19.03
C LYS A 728 4.17 21.69 -20.16
N THR A 729 4.89 20.56 -20.11
CA THR A 729 4.81 19.48 -21.10
C THR A 729 3.42 18.84 -21.10
N LEU A 730 2.82 18.68 -19.93
CA LEU A 730 1.50 18.06 -19.75
C LEU A 730 0.34 19.07 -19.81
N GLY A 731 0.63 20.37 -19.83
CA GLY A 731 -0.39 21.41 -19.85
C GLY A 731 -1.17 21.56 -18.54
N VAL A 732 -0.59 21.18 -17.41
CA VAL A 732 -1.24 21.21 -16.08
C VAL A 732 -0.34 21.87 -15.03
N PRO A 733 -0.91 22.53 -14.00
CA PRO A 733 -0.13 23.04 -12.86
C PRO A 733 0.50 21.88 -12.08
N ILE A 734 1.60 22.16 -11.39
CA ILE A 734 2.36 21.14 -10.65
C ILE A 734 1.48 20.42 -9.60
N TYR A 735 0.59 21.14 -8.90
CA TYR A 735 -0.24 20.53 -7.86
C TYR A 735 -1.16 19.41 -8.39
N GLU A 736 -1.59 19.45 -9.66
CA GLU A 736 -2.36 18.37 -10.29
C GLU A 736 -1.52 17.10 -10.41
N LEU A 737 -0.21 17.24 -10.62
CA LEU A 737 0.72 16.12 -10.65
C LEU A 737 1.05 15.57 -9.25
N LEU A 738 0.76 16.34 -8.19
CA LEU A 738 1.03 15.99 -6.79
C LEU A 738 -0.20 15.47 -6.04
N GLY A 739 -1.27 15.12 -6.74
CA GLY A 739 -2.50 14.58 -6.16
C GLY A 739 -3.71 15.51 -6.19
N GLY A 740 -3.58 16.70 -6.81
CA GLY A 740 -4.65 17.68 -6.94
C GLY A 740 -4.69 18.70 -5.80
N PRO A 741 -5.50 19.76 -5.94
CA PRO A 741 -5.57 20.84 -4.96
C PRO A 741 -6.46 20.49 -3.76
N CYS A 742 -5.90 20.52 -2.55
CA CYS A 742 -6.64 20.58 -1.29
C CYS A 742 -7.29 21.96 -1.06
N ARG A 743 -6.77 23.00 -1.72
CA ARG A 743 -7.24 24.38 -1.63
C ARG A 743 -6.90 25.16 -2.90
N THR A 744 -7.66 26.22 -3.17
CA THR A 744 -7.49 27.09 -4.35
C THR A 744 -6.91 28.47 -4.02
N ARG A 745 -6.87 28.83 -2.74
CA ARG A 745 -6.28 30.08 -2.22
C ARG A 745 -5.41 29.75 -1.01
N ALA A 746 -4.34 30.48 -0.81
CA ALA A 746 -3.43 30.34 0.32
C ALA A 746 -3.47 31.59 1.20
N ARG A 747 -3.67 31.40 2.50
CA ARG A 747 -3.55 32.51 3.47
C ARG A 747 -2.09 32.95 3.51
N VAL A 748 -1.86 34.25 3.51
CA VAL A 748 -0.50 34.83 3.53
C VAL A 748 -0.29 35.71 4.74
N TYR A 749 0.97 35.83 5.16
CA TYR A 749 1.41 36.90 6.04
C TYR A 749 2.37 37.83 5.32
N GLY A 750 2.26 39.13 5.62
CA GLY A 750 3.16 40.16 5.10
C GLY A 750 4.25 40.51 6.11
N HIS A 751 5.41 40.94 5.63
CA HIS A 751 6.53 41.33 6.48
C HIS A 751 6.41 42.75 7.05
N ILE A 752 6.84 42.96 8.28
CA ILE A 752 6.94 44.31 8.88
C ILE A 752 8.40 44.59 9.23
N TYR A 753 9.03 45.47 8.45
CA TYR A 753 10.43 45.84 8.58
C TYR A 753 10.56 47.29 9.00
N GLU A 754 10.68 47.54 10.29
CA GLU A 754 10.76 48.89 10.83
C GLU A 754 11.73 49.00 12.02
N LYS A 755 12.44 50.13 12.08
CA LYS A 755 13.52 50.34 13.06
C LYS A 755 13.02 50.82 14.43
N THR A 756 11.78 51.26 14.50
CA THR A 756 11.18 51.86 15.70
C THR A 756 9.78 51.33 15.87
N ILE A 757 9.39 51.07 17.12
CA ILE A 757 8.05 50.56 17.45
C ILE A 757 6.92 51.44 16.90
N ASP A 758 7.03 52.77 16.93
CA ASP A 758 5.94 53.63 16.43
C ASP A 758 5.68 53.40 14.92
N LYS A 759 6.75 53.25 14.14
CA LYS A 759 6.65 52.89 12.71
C LYS A 759 6.15 51.47 12.49
N VAL A 760 6.55 50.49 13.32
CA VAL A 760 5.96 49.14 13.29
C VAL A 760 4.44 49.23 13.45
N LEU A 761 3.95 50.01 14.41
CA LEU A 761 2.51 50.16 14.66
C LEU A 761 1.78 50.88 13.52
N GLU A 762 2.41 51.88 12.89
CA GLU A 762 1.90 52.52 11.67
C GLU A 762 1.80 51.52 10.51
N GLU A 763 2.83 50.71 10.33
CA GLU A 763 2.88 49.69 9.27
C GLU A 763 1.88 48.56 9.50
N CYS A 764 1.67 48.12 10.75
CA CYS A 764 0.58 47.21 11.13
C CYS A 764 -0.76 47.74 10.62
N LYS A 765 -1.09 49.01 10.90
CA LYS A 765 -2.35 49.62 10.45
C LYS A 765 -2.43 49.67 8.93
N ARG A 766 -1.34 50.11 8.27
CA ARG A 766 -1.28 50.18 6.80
C ARG A 766 -1.50 48.81 6.14
N LYS A 767 -0.92 47.73 6.67
CA LYS A 767 -1.12 46.39 6.13
C LYS A 767 -2.49 45.80 6.45
N MET A 768 -3.10 46.16 7.59
CA MET A 768 -4.51 45.85 7.85
C MET A 768 -5.41 46.48 6.79
N ASP A 769 -5.15 47.74 6.42
CA ASP A 769 -5.90 48.45 5.38
C ASP A 769 -5.69 47.82 3.97
N LEU A 770 -4.54 47.18 3.75
CA LEU A 770 -4.27 46.36 2.55
C LEU A 770 -4.90 44.95 2.61
N GLY A 771 -5.62 44.63 3.68
CA GLY A 771 -6.40 43.41 3.83
C GLY A 771 -5.63 42.22 4.41
N TYR A 772 -4.43 42.40 4.95
CA TYR A 772 -3.70 41.31 5.60
C TYR A 772 -4.34 40.90 6.93
N THR A 773 -4.37 39.60 7.20
CA THR A 773 -4.89 39.01 8.44
C THR A 773 -3.82 38.28 9.25
N ALA A 774 -2.55 38.32 8.81
CA ALA A 774 -1.41 37.81 9.53
C ALA A 774 -0.17 38.65 9.21
N PHE A 775 0.67 38.89 10.21
CA PHE A 775 1.94 39.61 10.07
C PHE A 775 3.08 38.74 10.55
N GLY A 776 4.14 38.65 9.74
CA GLY A 776 5.36 37.93 10.06
C GLY A 776 6.58 38.81 9.87
N HIS A 777 7.75 38.25 10.18
CA HIS A 777 8.96 39.05 10.42
C HIS A 777 8.73 40.19 11.42
N ILE A 778 7.91 39.96 12.45
CA ILE A 778 7.74 40.94 13.52
C ILE A 778 8.84 40.71 14.54
N ASN A 779 9.91 41.50 14.42
CA ASN A 779 11.04 41.45 15.34
C ASN A 779 10.75 42.29 16.59
N PRO A 780 10.51 41.68 17.77
CA PRO A 780 10.21 42.44 18.99
C PRO A 780 11.44 43.21 19.50
N PHE A 781 12.64 42.89 19.01
CA PHE A 781 13.86 43.62 19.32
C PHE A 781 14.19 44.76 18.35
N LEU A 782 13.36 44.96 17.32
CA LEU A 782 13.48 45.98 16.26
C LEU A 782 14.70 45.79 15.33
N ASP A 783 14.54 46.17 14.07
CA ASP A 783 15.54 46.01 13.01
C ASP A 783 16.53 47.19 12.98
N GLU A 784 17.35 47.32 14.02
CA GLU A 784 18.41 48.32 14.11
C GLU A 784 19.50 48.09 13.04
N GLY A 785 20.41 49.05 12.81
CA GLY A 785 21.49 48.85 11.83
C GLY A 785 22.59 47.89 12.34
N ASN A 786 23.07 47.00 11.47
CA ASN A 786 24.19 46.07 11.77
C ASN A 786 25.52 46.81 12.03
N ASP A 787 25.61 48.09 11.66
CA ASP A 787 26.76 48.98 11.90
C ASP A 787 26.84 49.50 13.34
N GLN A 788 25.79 49.31 14.15
CA GLN A 788 25.71 49.84 15.51
C GLN A 788 26.21 48.83 16.54
N VAL A 789 27.00 49.28 17.52
CA VAL A 789 27.39 48.41 18.64
C VAL A 789 26.16 48.01 19.47
N TYR A 790 25.92 46.71 19.65
CA TYR A 790 24.82 46.20 20.47
C TYR A 790 25.24 46.03 21.94
N PHE A 791 24.44 46.58 22.86
CA PHE A 791 24.42 46.16 24.27
C PHE A 791 23.13 46.61 24.93
N LYS A 792 22.40 45.65 25.50
CA LYS A 792 21.33 45.91 26.48
C LYS A 792 21.52 44.91 27.63
N THR A 793 21.31 45.37 28.87
CA THR A 793 21.21 44.44 30.01
C THR A 793 20.07 43.45 29.76
N HIS A 794 20.21 42.19 30.18
CA HIS A 794 19.23 41.13 29.95
C HIS A 794 17.78 41.56 30.26
N ILE A 795 17.53 42.17 31.44
CA ILE A 795 16.19 42.64 31.82
C ILE A 795 15.62 43.68 30.85
N LYS A 796 16.43 44.66 30.44
CA LYS A 796 16.00 45.70 29.50
C LYS A 796 15.75 45.15 28.10
N LYS A 797 16.57 44.21 27.64
CA LYS A 797 16.39 43.49 26.36
C LYS A 797 15.04 42.76 26.33
N VAL A 798 14.74 42.00 27.38
CA VAL A 798 13.52 41.18 27.48
C VAL A 798 12.28 42.05 27.67
N GLU A 799 12.29 43.02 28.59
CA GLU A 799 11.14 43.91 28.86
C GLU A 799 10.78 44.80 27.65
N ASP A 800 11.77 45.36 26.94
CA ASP A 800 11.52 46.14 25.73
C ASP A 800 10.80 45.28 24.67
N ALA A 801 11.24 44.03 24.49
CA ALA A 801 10.66 43.11 23.53
C ALA A 801 9.23 42.70 23.92
N ILE A 802 8.99 42.35 25.18
CA ILE A 802 7.64 42.03 25.68
C ILE A 802 6.69 43.22 25.48
N SER A 803 7.15 44.43 25.83
CA SER A 803 6.38 45.65 25.67
C SER A 803 6.02 45.89 24.19
N ASN A 804 6.96 45.69 23.28
CA ASN A 804 6.73 45.84 21.85
C ASN A 804 5.66 44.85 21.34
N VAL A 805 5.72 43.56 21.72
CA VAL A 805 4.71 42.56 21.33
C VAL A 805 3.32 42.94 21.83
N ARG A 806 3.20 43.37 23.10
CA ARG A 806 1.91 43.81 23.66
C ARG A 806 1.34 45.02 22.93
N ARG A 807 2.18 46.02 22.62
CA ARG A 807 1.78 47.20 21.84
C ARG A 807 1.31 46.83 20.42
N MET A 808 1.97 45.87 19.78
CA MET A 808 1.53 45.36 18.47
C MET A 808 0.15 44.69 18.60
N ARG A 809 -0.05 43.82 19.60
CA ARG A 809 -1.34 43.17 19.87
C ARG A 809 -2.45 44.17 20.16
N GLU A 810 -2.19 45.22 20.94
CA GLU A 810 -3.15 46.30 21.21
C GLU A 810 -3.62 46.99 19.92
N VAL A 811 -2.70 47.22 18.96
CA VAL A 811 -3.03 47.87 17.70
C VAL A 811 -3.81 46.96 16.76
N VAL A 812 -3.42 45.70 16.63
CA VAL A 812 -4.04 44.79 15.65
C VAL A 812 -5.31 44.10 16.17
N GLY A 813 -5.48 44.05 17.50
CA GLY A 813 -6.63 43.39 18.14
C GLY A 813 -6.66 41.89 17.87
N ASP A 814 -7.86 41.33 17.70
CA ASP A 814 -8.14 39.94 17.36
C ASP A 814 -8.26 39.69 15.85
N LYS A 815 -7.99 40.72 15.03
CA LYS A 815 -8.16 40.67 13.57
C LYS A 815 -6.96 40.11 12.83
N VAL A 816 -5.80 40.07 13.48
CA VAL A 816 -4.53 39.69 12.87
C VAL A 816 -3.76 38.71 13.74
N ASP A 817 -3.25 37.66 13.13
CA ASP A 817 -2.31 36.72 13.76
C ASP A 817 -0.88 37.30 13.75
N LEU A 818 -0.22 37.26 14.91
CA LEU A 818 1.17 37.71 15.06
C LEU A 818 2.11 36.52 14.98
N LEU A 819 3.02 36.53 14.00
CA LEU A 819 4.08 35.56 13.80
C LEU A 819 5.40 36.24 14.23
N ILE A 820 5.84 35.93 15.45
CA ILE A 820 6.94 36.66 16.10
C ILE A 820 8.27 36.05 15.65
N GLU A 821 9.17 36.87 15.10
CA GLU A 821 10.48 36.43 14.61
C GLU A 821 11.58 36.90 15.56
N LEU A 822 12.39 35.95 16.04
CA LEU A 822 13.47 36.19 17.01
C LEU A 822 14.87 36.06 16.41
N HIS A 823 15.00 35.67 15.13
CA HIS A 823 16.26 35.57 14.40
C HIS A 823 17.33 34.72 15.09
N ARG A 824 16.91 33.73 15.91
CA ARG A 824 17.81 32.87 16.70
C ARG A 824 18.61 33.63 17.78
N ARG A 825 18.22 34.86 18.08
CA ARG A 825 18.95 35.81 18.94
C ARG A 825 18.97 35.42 20.42
N LEU A 826 18.10 34.50 20.84
CA LEU A 826 17.99 34.12 22.26
C LEU A 826 18.75 32.82 22.56
N THR A 827 19.34 32.79 23.75
CA THR A 827 19.74 31.53 24.37
C THR A 827 18.50 30.72 24.80
N PRO A 828 18.60 29.40 25.04
CA PRO A 828 17.47 28.59 25.53
C PRO A 828 16.79 29.14 26.79
N ALA A 829 17.55 29.72 27.73
CA ALA A 829 17.00 30.31 28.95
C ALA A 829 16.25 31.63 28.67
N GLU A 830 16.80 32.47 27.77
CA GLU A 830 16.14 33.69 27.33
C GLU A 830 14.86 33.40 26.55
N ALA A 831 14.87 32.40 25.67
CA ALA A 831 13.70 31.98 24.90
C ALA A 831 12.55 31.57 25.82
N VAL A 832 12.80 30.69 26.79
CA VAL A 832 11.78 30.29 27.79
C VAL A 832 11.23 31.49 28.56
N THR A 833 12.11 32.43 28.94
CA THR A 833 11.69 33.62 29.69
C THR A 833 10.81 34.55 28.85
N PHE A 834 11.25 34.87 27.63
CA PHE A 834 10.57 35.80 26.75
C PHE A 834 9.24 35.21 26.22
N CYS A 835 9.27 33.99 25.69
CA CYS A 835 8.11 33.37 25.05
C CYS A 835 6.94 33.14 26.02
N ASN A 836 7.22 32.71 27.25
CA ASN A 836 6.16 32.57 28.27
C ASN A 836 5.63 33.92 28.74
N ALA A 837 6.45 34.97 28.72
CA ALA A 837 6.03 36.31 29.12
C ALA A 837 5.14 37.02 28.09
N ILE A 838 5.04 36.51 26.86
CA ILE A 838 4.16 37.05 25.80
C ILE A 838 2.95 36.14 25.52
N GLU A 839 2.68 35.14 26.36
CA GLU A 839 1.53 34.23 26.20
C GLU A 839 0.20 35.00 26.11
N ASP A 840 0.07 36.10 26.87
CA ASP A 840 -1.12 36.97 26.86
C ASP A 840 -1.36 37.64 25.50
N ALA A 841 -0.31 37.80 24.68
CA ALA A 841 -0.42 38.32 23.33
C ALA A 841 -0.88 37.27 22.31
N ARG A 842 -0.98 35.98 22.68
CA ARG A 842 -1.44 34.86 21.85
C ARG A 842 -0.85 34.90 20.43
N PRO A 843 0.49 34.83 20.29
CA PRO A 843 1.09 34.71 18.96
C PRO A 843 0.64 33.40 18.31
N MET A 844 0.53 33.39 16.97
CA MET A 844 0.24 32.15 16.24
C MET A 844 1.40 31.17 16.38
N PHE A 845 2.63 31.69 16.29
CA PHE A 845 3.85 31.00 16.65
C PHE A 845 4.99 31.99 16.90
N VAL A 846 6.06 31.48 17.52
CA VAL A 846 7.36 32.14 17.62
C VAL A 846 8.35 31.41 16.72
N GLU A 847 8.97 32.16 15.83
CA GLU A 847 9.90 31.71 14.80
C GLU A 847 11.33 31.72 15.34
N ASP A 848 12.04 30.61 15.10
CA ASP A 848 13.47 30.48 15.34
C ASP A 848 13.92 31.04 16.72
N PRO A 849 13.31 30.59 17.84
CA PRO A 849 13.54 31.20 19.15
C PRO A 849 14.98 31.05 19.63
N ILE A 850 15.65 29.98 19.21
CA ILE A 850 17.07 29.73 19.42
C ILE A 850 17.70 29.27 18.09
N ARG A 851 19.03 29.19 18.04
CA ARG A 851 19.72 28.64 16.86
C ARG A 851 19.36 27.17 16.60
N PRO A 852 19.15 26.76 15.33
CA PRO A 852 18.51 25.49 14.99
C PRO A 852 19.46 24.29 14.97
N GLU A 853 20.75 24.45 15.24
CA GLU A 853 21.75 23.37 15.06
C GLU A 853 21.59 22.20 16.04
N ASN A 854 20.84 22.41 17.14
CA ASN A 854 20.63 21.38 18.15
C ASN A 854 19.12 21.11 18.37
N ALA A 855 18.63 20.04 17.75
CA ALA A 855 17.24 19.60 17.86
C ALA A 855 16.85 19.21 19.31
N ASP A 856 17.77 18.69 20.13
CA ASP A 856 17.50 18.37 21.54
C ASP A 856 17.34 19.65 22.37
N ALA A 857 18.12 20.70 22.06
CA ALA A 857 17.97 22.00 22.71
C ALA A 857 16.66 22.67 22.31
N MET A 858 16.24 22.56 21.04
CA MET A 858 14.94 23.06 20.58
C MET A 858 13.79 22.32 21.27
N ALA A 859 13.85 20.98 21.35
CA ALA A 859 12.86 20.18 22.08
C ALA A 859 12.77 20.58 23.56
N ARG A 860 13.91 20.79 24.22
CA ARG A 860 13.97 21.28 25.61
C ARG A 860 13.29 22.64 25.77
N VAL A 861 13.41 23.52 24.79
CA VAL A 861 12.72 24.82 24.79
C VAL A 861 11.22 24.59 24.57
N ALA A 862 10.82 23.84 23.53
CA ALA A 862 9.43 23.51 23.21
C ALA A 862 8.64 22.98 24.43
N ASP A 863 9.21 22.01 25.17
CA ASP A 863 8.63 21.44 26.40
C ASP A 863 8.31 22.46 27.51
N ARG A 864 8.85 23.68 27.41
CA ARG A 864 8.78 24.73 28.43
C ARG A 864 8.06 25.98 27.95
N LEU A 865 7.60 26.01 26.70
CA LEU A 865 6.88 27.14 26.15
C LEU A 865 5.37 26.91 26.25
N SER A 866 4.62 27.99 26.51
CA SER A 866 3.17 28.02 26.36
C SER A 866 2.70 28.54 24.99
N VAL A 867 3.64 28.94 24.12
CA VAL A 867 3.38 29.43 22.77
C VAL A 867 3.98 28.47 21.72
N PRO A 868 3.34 28.28 20.55
CA PRO A 868 3.84 27.36 19.53
C PRO A 868 5.17 27.81 18.92
N ILE A 869 6.02 26.86 18.52
CA ILE A 869 7.28 27.10 17.82
C ILE A 869 7.11 26.85 16.32
N ALA A 870 7.73 27.73 15.54
CA ALA A 870 7.98 27.52 14.12
C ALA A 870 9.49 27.54 13.82
N THR A 871 10.03 26.50 13.18
CA THR A 871 11.45 26.46 12.77
C THR A 871 11.65 25.45 11.64
N GLY A 872 12.85 25.42 11.06
CA GLY A 872 13.24 24.46 10.01
C GLY A 872 13.69 25.09 8.69
N GLU A 873 13.63 26.42 8.53
CA GLU A 873 13.93 27.11 7.27
C GLU A 873 15.36 26.87 6.75
N ARG A 874 16.28 26.55 7.66
CA ARG A 874 17.70 26.24 7.36
C ARG A 874 17.98 24.75 7.22
N PHE A 875 16.97 23.89 7.34
CA PHE A 875 17.14 22.46 7.12
C PHE A 875 17.07 22.15 5.64
N CYS A 876 18.05 21.38 5.17
CA CYS A 876 18.27 21.17 3.74
C CYS A 876 18.00 19.73 3.31
N THR A 877 17.72 18.83 4.27
CA THR A 877 17.39 17.43 4.02
C THR A 877 16.18 16.98 4.82
N ILE A 878 15.48 15.95 4.31
CA ILE A 878 14.36 15.31 5.01
C ILE A 878 14.77 14.74 6.39
N TYR A 879 16.05 14.41 6.59
CA TYR A 879 16.55 13.78 7.81
C TYR A 879 16.65 14.77 8.97
N GLU A 880 16.96 16.03 8.70
CA GLU A 880 16.98 17.09 9.71
C GLU A 880 15.55 17.37 10.22
N PHE A 881 14.58 17.43 9.31
CA PHE A 881 13.16 17.53 9.67
C PHE A 881 12.68 16.31 10.45
N GLN A 882 13.01 15.09 10.02
CA GLN A 882 12.66 13.87 10.75
C GLN A 882 13.23 13.89 12.18
N ALA A 883 14.48 14.34 12.37
CA ALA A 883 15.09 14.45 13.68
C ALA A 883 14.37 15.46 14.58
N LEU A 884 13.89 16.57 14.02
CA LEU A 884 13.11 17.58 14.74
C LEU A 884 11.72 17.05 15.12
N PHE A 885 11.01 16.42 14.16
CA PHE A 885 9.65 15.91 14.36
C PHE A 885 9.60 14.75 15.35
N ALA A 886 10.60 13.85 15.32
CA ALA A 886 10.72 12.75 16.27
C ALA A 886 10.89 13.21 17.73
N ARG A 887 11.27 14.48 17.95
CA ARG A 887 11.47 15.07 19.28
C ARG A 887 10.33 15.98 19.73
N ASN A 888 9.26 16.10 18.95
CA ASN A 888 8.17 17.05 19.20
C ASN A 888 8.67 18.49 19.43
N ALA A 889 9.70 18.90 18.68
CA ALA A 889 10.39 20.16 18.92
C ALA A 889 9.74 21.37 18.23
N VAL A 890 8.62 21.18 17.53
CA VAL A 890 7.96 22.21 16.70
C VAL A 890 6.50 21.84 16.41
N GLU A 891 5.63 22.85 16.34
CA GLU A 891 4.22 22.71 15.89
C GLU A 891 4.02 23.17 14.44
N TYR A 892 4.90 24.05 13.95
CA TYR A 892 4.91 24.59 12.60
C TYR A 892 6.26 24.36 11.90
N ALA A 893 6.32 23.38 10.99
CA ALA A 893 7.50 23.14 10.17
C ALA A 893 7.67 24.23 9.12
N ARG A 894 8.71 25.05 9.26
CA ARG A 894 9.08 26.03 8.24
C ARG A 894 9.93 25.39 7.17
N ILE A 895 9.31 25.02 6.05
CA ILE A 895 10.02 24.35 4.95
C ILE A 895 10.42 25.38 3.90
N ASP A 896 11.70 25.47 3.57
CA ASP A 896 12.12 26.25 2.41
C ASP A 896 12.20 25.32 1.18
N VAL A 897 11.25 25.49 0.25
CA VAL A 897 11.14 24.65 -0.95
C VAL A 897 12.37 24.81 -1.85
N ALA A 898 13.05 25.96 -1.83
CA ALA A 898 14.24 26.23 -2.60
C ALA A 898 15.54 25.80 -1.89
N VAL A 899 15.45 25.11 -0.74
CA VAL A 899 16.60 24.59 0.01
C VAL A 899 16.45 23.11 0.37
N CYS A 900 15.27 22.62 0.74
CA CYS A 900 15.06 21.26 1.27
C CYS A 900 14.99 20.13 0.21
N GLY A 901 15.44 20.41 -1.01
CA GLY A 901 15.42 19.48 -2.14
C GLY A 901 14.25 19.70 -3.10
N GLY A 902 13.74 20.93 -3.21
CA GLY A 902 12.71 21.28 -4.19
C GLY A 902 11.32 20.83 -3.80
N ILE A 903 10.44 20.74 -4.80
CA ILE A 903 9.06 20.27 -4.66
C ILE A 903 9.06 18.81 -4.22
N THR A 904 9.99 18.01 -4.74
CA THR A 904 10.18 16.61 -4.35
C THR A 904 10.52 16.45 -2.87
N GLY A 905 11.47 17.25 -2.36
CA GLY A 905 11.84 17.26 -0.94
C GLY A 905 10.73 17.80 -0.05
N ALA A 906 10.18 18.97 -0.40
CA ALA A 906 9.13 19.64 0.35
C ALA A 906 7.88 18.75 0.55
N LYS A 907 7.44 18.03 -0.49
CA LYS A 907 6.29 17.12 -0.40
C LYS A 907 6.55 15.95 0.56
N LYS A 908 7.78 15.43 0.63
CA LYS A 908 8.18 14.40 1.60
C LYS A 908 8.19 14.92 3.02
N VAL A 909 8.75 16.11 3.24
CA VAL A 909 8.74 16.76 4.56
C VAL A 909 7.31 17.04 5.02
N ALA A 910 6.45 17.55 4.14
CA ALA A 910 5.06 17.82 4.46
C ALA A 910 4.29 16.55 4.86
N ALA A 911 4.50 15.43 4.17
CA ALA A 911 3.90 14.15 4.53
C ALA A 911 4.38 13.61 5.89
N MET A 912 5.68 13.78 6.21
CA MET A 912 6.17 13.43 7.55
C MET A 912 5.59 14.36 8.63
N ALA A 913 5.53 15.66 8.36
CA ALA A 913 4.92 16.63 9.28
C ALA A 913 3.44 16.29 9.54
N GLU A 914 2.71 15.87 8.50
CA GLU A 914 1.30 15.47 8.60
C GLU A 914 1.12 14.30 9.57
N ALA A 915 1.97 13.27 9.49
CA ALA A 915 1.96 12.13 10.40
C ALA A 915 2.26 12.50 11.86
N HIS A 916 2.93 13.63 12.09
CA HIS A 916 3.25 14.17 13.42
C HIS A 916 2.26 15.25 13.90
N HIS A 917 1.16 15.48 13.17
CA HIS A 917 0.21 16.58 13.43
C HIS A 917 0.84 17.99 13.36
N ILE A 918 1.94 18.13 12.63
CA ILE A 918 2.67 19.39 12.44
C ILE A 918 2.14 20.09 11.19
N GLN A 919 1.87 21.39 11.31
CA GLN A 919 1.48 22.23 10.17
C GLN A 919 2.72 22.73 9.42
N VAL A 920 2.57 22.95 8.12
CA VAL A 920 3.62 23.43 7.23
C VAL A 920 3.42 24.91 6.94
N VAL A 921 4.50 25.68 7.12
CA VAL A 921 4.60 27.10 6.80
C VAL A 921 5.72 27.25 5.78
N PRO A 922 5.44 27.25 4.46
CA PRO A 922 6.50 27.38 3.48
C PRO A 922 7.25 28.72 3.67
N HIS A 923 8.55 28.62 3.94
CA HIS A 923 9.47 29.74 4.04
C HIS A 923 9.77 30.26 2.63
N ASN A 924 9.63 31.57 2.45
CA ASN A 924 9.76 32.22 1.16
C ASN A 924 10.24 33.68 1.30
N PRO A 925 11.51 33.92 1.66
CA PRO A 925 12.19 35.21 1.44
C PRO A 925 12.60 35.40 -0.03
N LEU A 926 12.05 34.57 -0.92
CA LEU A 926 12.50 34.35 -2.29
C LEU A 926 11.69 35.19 -3.28
N SER A 927 11.96 35.00 -4.57
CA SER A 927 11.24 35.68 -5.64
C SER A 927 9.82 35.14 -5.84
N PRO A 928 9.02 35.73 -6.77
CA PRO A 928 7.72 35.16 -7.14
C PRO A 928 7.78 33.75 -7.76
N ILE A 929 8.93 33.32 -8.29
CA ILE A 929 9.13 31.93 -8.75
C ILE A 929 9.15 30.97 -7.55
N GLY A 930 9.92 31.30 -6.50
CA GLY A 930 9.90 30.59 -5.22
C GLY A 930 8.51 30.60 -4.57
N LEU A 931 7.81 31.74 -4.60
CA LEU A 931 6.42 31.84 -4.14
C LEU A 931 5.51 30.88 -4.91
N ALA A 932 5.60 30.86 -6.24
CA ALA A 932 4.78 29.96 -7.06
C ALA A 932 5.05 28.49 -6.69
N ALA A 933 6.31 28.08 -6.50
CA ALA A 933 6.66 26.72 -6.07
C ALA A 933 6.07 26.39 -4.68
N CYS A 934 6.15 27.32 -3.74
CA CYS A 934 5.54 27.18 -2.42
C CYS A 934 4.01 27.06 -2.51
N LEU A 935 3.36 27.84 -3.38
CA LEU A 935 1.91 27.78 -3.60
C LEU A 935 1.46 26.47 -4.26
N GLN A 936 2.27 25.88 -5.14
CA GLN A 936 2.00 24.54 -5.70
C GLN A 936 2.03 23.48 -4.60
N ILE A 937 2.99 23.54 -3.66
CA ILE A 937 3.01 22.67 -2.47
C ILE A 937 1.83 22.97 -1.55
N ALA A 938 1.56 24.24 -1.26
CA ALA A 938 0.44 24.68 -0.45
C ALA A 938 -0.90 24.27 -1.05
N ALA A 939 -1.02 24.08 -2.37
CA ALA A 939 -2.21 23.50 -2.97
C ALA A 939 -2.32 22.01 -2.65
N ALA A 940 -1.20 21.27 -2.70
CA ALA A 940 -1.17 19.82 -2.73
C ALA A 940 -1.07 19.11 -1.36
N ILE A 941 -1.01 19.83 -0.23
CA ILE A 941 -0.83 19.23 1.11
C ILE A 941 -1.99 19.57 2.06
N PRO A 942 -2.52 18.66 2.88
CA PRO A 942 -3.64 18.98 3.77
C PRO A 942 -3.21 19.82 4.98
N ASN A 943 -1.96 19.69 5.45
CA ASN A 943 -1.42 20.35 6.65
C ASN A 943 -0.74 21.71 6.39
N PHE A 944 -1.22 22.51 5.44
CA PHE A 944 -0.71 23.88 5.21
C PHE A 944 -1.36 24.88 6.17
N ALA A 945 -0.54 25.70 6.86
CA ALA A 945 -1.02 26.73 7.78
C ALA A 945 -1.12 28.12 7.14
N VAL A 946 0.00 28.66 6.66
CA VAL A 946 0.10 30.02 6.12
C VAL A 946 1.36 30.14 5.24
N GLN A 947 1.30 31.00 4.21
CA GLN A 947 2.39 31.24 3.27
C GLN A 947 3.09 32.55 3.57
N GLU A 948 4.43 32.52 3.62
CA GLU A 948 5.23 33.73 3.64
C GLU A 948 5.14 34.50 2.32
N TYR A 949 4.82 35.79 2.39
CA TYR A 949 4.68 36.66 1.22
C TYR A 949 5.64 37.87 1.35
N ALA A 950 6.79 37.76 0.66
CA ALA A 950 7.92 38.66 0.81
C ALA A 950 7.59 40.08 0.34
N THR A 951 7.30 40.96 1.29
CA THR A 951 6.88 42.35 1.06
C THR A 951 7.88 43.34 1.63
N GLY A 952 9.15 43.05 1.36
CA GLY A 952 10.32 43.83 1.77
C GLY A 952 11.58 42.96 1.70
N PHE A 953 12.72 43.56 2.07
CA PHE A 953 14.07 42.97 2.08
C PHE A 953 14.78 42.85 0.71
N GLU A 954 15.53 43.87 0.32
CA GLU A 954 16.43 43.82 -0.84
C GLU A 954 17.87 44.17 -0.44
N ALA A 955 18.83 43.33 -0.81
CA ALA A 955 20.27 43.54 -0.62
C ALA A 955 20.68 43.87 0.83
N GLY A 956 20.05 43.22 1.82
CA GLY A 956 20.30 43.49 3.23
C GLY A 956 19.60 44.74 3.77
N VAL A 957 18.72 45.37 2.99
CA VAL A 957 17.93 46.54 3.39
C VAL A 957 16.50 46.12 3.72
N PHE A 958 16.17 46.17 5.01
CA PHE A 958 14.86 45.86 5.57
C PHE A 958 13.93 47.08 5.45
N THR A 959 13.12 47.11 4.39
CA THR A 959 12.08 48.13 4.17
C THR A 959 10.80 47.45 3.74
N SER A 960 9.68 47.77 4.38
CA SER A 960 8.36 47.25 3.99
C SER A 960 7.87 47.87 2.67
N THR A 961 7.37 47.03 1.78
CA THR A 961 6.75 47.39 0.50
C THR A 961 5.30 46.93 0.45
N ALA A 962 4.52 47.46 -0.50
CA ALA A 962 3.16 47.01 -0.76
C ALA A 962 3.11 45.79 -1.70
N GLU A 963 4.10 45.67 -2.58
CA GLU A 963 4.19 44.61 -3.59
C GLU A 963 5.21 43.54 -3.19
N HIS A 964 5.06 42.35 -3.76
CA HIS A 964 6.03 41.27 -3.58
C HIS A 964 7.39 41.67 -4.14
N LEU A 965 8.45 41.31 -3.43
CA LEU A 965 9.81 41.52 -3.91
C LEU A 965 10.06 40.75 -5.22
N GLY A 966 10.59 41.42 -6.25
CA GLY A 966 10.83 40.82 -7.56
C GLY A 966 9.57 40.66 -8.43
N ALA A 967 8.48 41.38 -8.14
CA ALA A 967 7.28 41.34 -8.99
C ALA A 967 7.52 41.87 -10.42
N ASP A 968 8.55 42.68 -10.62
CA ASP A 968 8.94 43.29 -11.89
C ASP A 968 9.76 42.37 -12.82
N ILE A 969 10.18 41.19 -12.35
CA ILE A 969 10.98 40.23 -13.14
C ILE A 969 10.19 39.02 -13.62
N VAL A 970 8.88 38.96 -13.36
CA VAL A 970 7.99 37.86 -13.78
C VAL A 970 6.76 38.37 -14.53
N ASP A 971 6.07 37.47 -15.23
CA ASP A 971 4.84 37.78 -15.97
C ASP A 971 3.57 37.86 -15.09
N TYR A 972 3.57 37.24 -13.92
CA TYR A 972 2.43 37.19 -13.02
C TYR A 972 2.84 37.06 -11.55
N VAL A 973 2.17 37.80 -10.67
CA VAL A 973 2.25 37.65 -9.21
C VAL A 973 0.83 37.65 -8.63
N PRO A 974 0.44 36.63 -7.83
CA PRO A 974 -0.82 36.64 -7.10
C PRO A 974 -0.92 37.83 -6.14
N LYS A 975 -2.04 38.55 -6.19
CA LYS A 975 -2.31 39.71 -5.31
C LYS A 975 -3.02 39.28 -4.04
N VAL A 976 -2.72 39.96 -2.94
CA VAL A 976 -3.37 39.74 -1.66
C VAL A 976 -4.76 40.35 -1.67
N VAL A 977 -5.77 39.53 -1.35
CA VAL A 977 -7.17 39.93 -1.21
C VAL A 977 -7.71 39.26 0.06
N GLU A 978 -8.07 40.07 1.05
CA GLU A 978 -8.60 39.60 2.35
C GLU A 978 -7.66 38.61 3.08
N GLY A 979 -6.34 38.78 2.91
CA GLY A 979 -5.32 37.98 3.57
C GLY A 979 -4.99 36.68 2.85
N PHE A 980 -5.52 36.48 1.64
CA PHE A 980 -5.26 35.31 0.81
C PHE A 980 -4.75 35.72 -0.57
N VAL A 981 -3.95 34.85 -1.17
CA VAL A 981 -3.58 34.91 -2.59
C VAL A 981 -4.18 33.71 -3.33
N ASP A 982 -4.47 33.90 -4.61
CA ASP A 982 -4.88 32.80 -5.48
C ASP A 982 -3.68 31.92 -5.82
N ILE A 983 -3.90 30.62 -5.91
CA ILE A 983 -2.87 29.67 -6.32
C ILE A 983 -2.78 29.66 -7.85
N PRO A 984 -1.59 29.88 -8.45
CA PRO A 984 -1.44 29.83 -9.90
C PRO A 984 -1.88 28.48 -10.48
N ASN A 985 -2.80 28.52 -11.44
CA ASN A 985 -3.40 27.33 -12.06
C ASN A 985 -2.92 27.09 -13.51
N GLY A 986 -1.98 27.91 -14.00
CA GLY A 986 -1.35 27.73 -15.31
C GLY A 986 -0.38 26.53 -15.33
N PRO A 987 0.02 26.03 -16.52
CA PRO A 987 0.94 24.91 -16.64
C PRO A 987 2.27 25.12 -15.91
N GLY A 988 2.77 24.07 -15.25
CA GLY A 988 4.00 24.16 -14.46
C GLY A 988 3.79 25.00 -13.20
N LEU A 989 4.65 25.98 -12.98
CA LEU A 989 4.52 26.95 -11.87
C LEU A 989 3.37 27.95 -12.10
N GLY A 990 2.91 28.11 -13.34
CA GLY A 990 1.92 29.14 -13.70
C GLY A 990 2.47 30.58 -13.73
N VAL A 991 3.79 30.75 -13.60
CA VAL A 991 4.54 32.01 -13.65
C VAL A 991 5.85 31.78 -14.41
N ASN A 992 6.29 32.75 -15.21
CA ASN A 992 7.58 32.73 -15.90
C ASN A 992 8.45 33.94 -15.56
N LEU A 993 9.76 33.74 -15.61
CA LEU A 993 10.75 34.80 -15.55
C LEU A 993 10.77 35.55 -16.90
N LEU A 994 10.88 36.88 -16.85
CA LEU A 994 11.01 37.71 -18.05
C LEU A 994 12.40 37.55 -18.68
N ASP A 995 12.48 37.54 -20.01
CA ASP A 995 13.74 37.38 -20.76
C ASP A 995 14.78 38.46 -20.43
N ASN A 996 14.34 39.66 -20.06
CA ASN A 996 15.20 40.79 -19.69
C ASN A 996 15.38 40.95 -18.16
N ALA A 997 15.04 39.94 -17.36
CA ALA A 997 15.10 40.01 -15.89
C ALA A 997 16.48 40.43 -15.35
N GLN A 998 17.57 39.91 -15.91
CA GLN A 998 18.95 40.30 -15.51
C GLN A 998 19.29 41.77 -15.81
N THR A 999 18.65 42.35 -16.82
CA THR A 999 18.79 43.77 -17.14
C THR A 999 17.97 44.65 -16.21
N LEU A 1000 16.74 44.20 -15.89
CA LEU A 1000 15.85 44.90 -14.95
C LEU A 1000 16.44 44.92 -13.54
N ARG A 1001 17.00 43.79 -13.10
CA ARG A 1001 17.68 43.63 -11.81
C ARG A 1001 19.07 43.02 -12.01
N PRO A 1002 20.11 43.86 -12.15
CA PRO A 1002 21.50 43.41 -12.18
C PRO A 1002 21.86 42.60 -10.94
N ALA A 1003 22.84 41.69 -11.06
CA ALA A 1003 23.29 40.83 -9.98
C ALA A 1003 23.74 41.63 -8.74
N LEU A 1004 23.21 41.26 -7.58
CA LEU A 1004 23.53 41.82 -6.28
C LEU A 1004 24.05 40.71 -5.37
N GLN A 1005 25.11 41.02 -4.61
CA GLN A 1005 25.65 40.16 -3.57
C GLN A 1005 25.73 40.94 -2.27
N GLN A 1006 25.24 40.33 -1.19
CA GLN A 1006 25.28 40.98 0.10
C GLN A 1006 26.71 41.07 0.63
N PRO A 1007 27.15 42.24 1.14
CA PRO A 1007 28.43 42.34 1.81
C PRO A 1007 28.42 41.56 3.14
N ILE A 1008 29.57 40.99 3.50
CA ILE A 1008 29.75 40.38 4.82
C ILE A 1008 29.74 41.49 5.86
N SER A 1009 28.72 41.49 6.72
CA SER A 1009 28.57 42.46 7.81
C SER A 1009 27.88 41.78 8.99
N MET A 1010 28.49 41.88 10.16
CA MET A 1010 27.94 41.37 11.42
C MET A 1010 27.99 42.48 12.46
N ARG A 1011 26.97 42.51 13.31
CA ARG A 1011 26.86 43.52 14.35
C ARG A 1011 27.86 43.25 15.48
N PRO A 1012 28.70 44.23 15.86
CA PRO A 1012 29.57 44.07 17.01
C PRO A 1012 28.80 44.28 18.32
N HIS A 1013 29.13 43.50 19.33
CA HIS A 1013 28.76 43.71 20.72
C HIS A 1013 29.72 44.72 21.38
N LYS A 1014 29.32 45.30 22.51
CA LYS A 1014 30.13 46.29 23.25
C LYS A 1014 31.49 45.75 23.74
N ASP A 1015 31.63 44.43 23.90
CA ASP A 1015 32.90 43.77 24.22
C ASP A 1015 33.73 43.36 22.99
N GLY A 1016 33.26 43.67 21.78
CA GLY A 1016 33.92 43.35 20.52
C GLY A 1016 33.60 41.98 19.94
N PHE A 1017 32.77 41.15 20.60
CA PHE A 1017 32.26 39.92 20.00
C PHE A 1017 31.20 40.20 18.93
N VAL A 1018 30.90 39.25 18.04
CA VAL A 1018 29.82 39.38 17.05
C VAL A 1018 28.49 38.91 17.62
N VAL A 1019 27.38 39.56 17.28
CA VAL A 1019 26.04 39.15 17.72
C VAL A 1019 25.11 38.88 16.56
N ASP A 1020 24.25 37.87 16.74
CA ASP A 1020 23.14 37.59 15.84
C ASP A 1020 22.13 38.73 15.91
N GLN A 1021 21.70 39.20 14.74
CA GLN A 1021 20.73 40.28 14.57
C GLN A 1021 19.39 39.69 14.17
#